data_AF-A0A3S9B1U8-F1
#
_entry.id   AF-A0A3S9B1U8-F1
#
_cell.length_a   1.000
_cell.length_b   1.000
_cell.length_c   1.000
_cell.angle_alpha   90.00
_cell.angle_beta   90.00
_cell.angle_gamma   90.00
#
_symmetry.space_group_name_H-M   'P 1'
#
loop_
_entity.id
_entity.type
_entity.pdbx_description
1 polymer ?
#
loop_
_entity_poly.entity_id
_entity_poly.type
_entity_poly.pdbx_seq_one_letter_code
_entity_poly.pdbx_strand_id
1 'polypeptide(L)'
;MDNVMRLSHKDTIRSLIEIKNSKLFDLDHYRKQSGKRHLSLYTAIYHYIESGERRGLSANPGFDPRYYLTANPDLSGWSLPLFVHYVRYGHKEGRAAKSPISSTDGVAKSIKRVIIDSGEFDVDYYAGQSGERFKNAEQAVRHYLAKGESRGFRPNPNFDPVVYRSYSDLKNYGALFYHYLLHGRKEGRIGHYDFGSCFRPGKRVYDSSKKTVALVIHEGSFTGAPILGINLLEQFARTHNVVLISLRDGPLLRYAGDFAVKIVVGDVNIGRMSSELLAAKLIQPLVSEFNVTAALANSVETAAIVAALSVANVPIVSLIHEFATYVQPLTLATVLASSQRVVFSSSLTQKSALEAGITGHFRHSVVRPQGRCVIPNVGATVSDNTVAAKPSVEFDKADFVCIGCGYVQYRKGVDLFIATAAAYKRLNPETNVAFVWVGEGYDPVRDLGYSAWLKDQIERSGLDDVVSLMPAMDAEALLKLYRTADAMLLSSRLDPFPNVAIDAIAEGLPLVSFKDANGVSEYLESDELLSSLVVPYLDIEAAAAALIELQSNEKRSRKTSEHLKRLASKQFNMVDYVDNLQNLLEQAVAISRQERTDVETILKHGGVDFDMLGIQDDPDQKDVVSNYVRLCAASVNRTSNGIERRPIPGFYPAHYAASHPSLAKLPYENAYAHFLRAGRPSGPWVRDVVQLKQSDKPAVPLRDADVALHIHLHYPDQALEICRRISLNRSRPTLLITVTETINTSVAAEAFSNYSGSVEIRVVPNKGRDIGPFLCGFKDRMSDFEVIGHIHSKKSMDIAEDTVSVWRDFLLETLLGGRYKSLDQILAAFDRNPELGLIYPEDPQSVGWTDNFDVATRIAPRVGLSSVPEFIEFPVGNMFFARTKALSRLFGAEFELSDFPEEPVAYDGTILHALERLTPVIVEDAGYSVKAIHGRGLTR
;
A
#
# COMPACT_ATOMS: atom_id res chain seq x y z
N MET A 1 -8.53 19.55 0.75
CA MET A 1 -8.53 20.06 -0.65
C MET A 1 -7.09 19.95 -1.14
N ASP A 2 -6.53 18.73 -1.18
CA ASP A 2 -5.07 18.56 -1.15
C ASP A 2 -4.55 17.64 -2.27
N ASN A 3 -5.21 17.67 -3.43
CA ASN A 3 -4.71 17.10 -4.69
C ASN A 3 -5.11 18.05 -5.84
N VAL A 4 -4.28 19.06 -6.15
CA VAL A 4 -4.38 19.83 -7.40
C VAL A 4 -2.96 20.18 -7.87
N MET A 5 -2.65 19.79 -9.11
CA MET A 5 -1.39 20.00 -9.84
C MET A 5 -0.78 21.40 -9.61
N ARG A 6 0.55 21.48 -9.49
CA ARG A 6 1.24 22.76 -9.71
C ARG A 6 1.01 23.16 -11.17
N LEU A 7 0.55 24.39 -11.38
CA LEU A 7 0.28 24.89 -12.73
C LEU A 7 1.51 24.81 -13.62
N SER A 8 1.31 24.44 -14.88
CA SER A 8 2.38 24.54 -15.88
C SER A 8 2.94 25.97 -15.91
N HIS A 9 4.21 26.14 -16.26
CA HIS A 9 4.80 27.49 -16.34
C HIS A 9 4.04 28.40 -17.33
N LYS A 10 3.55 27.82 -18.43
CA LYS A 10 2.70 28.51 -19.41
C LYS A 10 1.37 28.97 -18.81
N ASP A 11 0.73 28.12 -18.01
CA ASP A 11 -0.53 28.45 -17.33
C ASP A 11 -0.34 29.41 -16.17
N THR A 12 0.81 29.36 -15.49
CA THR A 12 1.21 30.32 -14.46
C THR A 12 1.38 31.72 -15.05
N ILE A 13 2.14 31.85 -16.14
CA ILE A 13 2.32 33.12 -16.84
C ILE A 13 0.98 33.64 -17.37
N ARG A 14 0.17 32.77 -17.99
CA ARG A 14 -1.16 33.14 -18.50
C ARG A 14 -2.08 33.63 -17.38
N SER A 15 -2.17 32.89 -16.28
CA SER A 15 -2.95 33.25 -15.09
C SER A 15 -2.49 34.57 -14.49
N LEU A 16 -1.18 34.80 -14.45
CA LEU A 16 -0.60 36.05 -13.96
C LEU A 16 -1.03 37.24 -14.83
N ILE A 17 -0.94 37.11 -16.15
CA ILE A 17 -1.34 38.17 -17.09
C ILE A 17 -2.83 38.47 -16.95
N GLU A 18 -3.67 37.44 -16.85
CA GLU A 18 -5.12 37.59 -16.74
C GLU A 18 -5.54 38.24 -15.40
N ILE A 19 -4.97 37.80 -14.29
CA ILE A 19 -5.20 38.42 -12.97
C ILE A 19 -4.74 39.88 -12.99
N LYS A 20 -3.54 40.17 -13.53
CA LYS A 20 -3.02 41.54 -13.63
C LYS A 20 -3.93 42.43 -14.48
N ASN A 21 -4.37 41.95 -15.64
CA ASN A 21 -5.20 42.74 -16.56
C ASN A 21 -6.62 42.95 -16.05
N SER A 22 -7.13 42.05 -15.19
CA SER A 22 -8.46 42.17 -14.58
C SER A 22 -8.63 43.39 -13.68
N LYS A 23 -7.52 43.91 -13.11
CA LYS A 23 -7.51 44.92 -12.04
C LYS A 23 -8.31 44.54 -10.77
N LEU A 24 -8.71 43.27 -10.63
CA LEU A 24 -9.45 42.78 -9.47
C LEU A 24 -8.55 42.33 -8.33
N PHE A 25 -7.24 42.23 -8.54
CA PHE A 25 -6.28 41.84 -7.49
C PHE A 25 -5.93 43.05 -6.60
N ASP A 26 -6.15 42.94 -5.30
CA ASP A 26 -5.86 43.99 -4.32
C ASP A 26 -4.50 43.73 -3.64
N LEU A 27 -3.50 44.50 -4.07
CA LEU A 27 -2.13 44.35 -3.61
C LEU A 27 -1.97 44.61 -2.10
N ASP A 28 -2.63 45.63 -1.57
CA ASP A 28 -2.45 46.03 -0.17
C ASP A 28 -3.19 45.08 0.77
N HIS A 29 -4.37 44.60 0.36
CA HIS A 29 -5.05 43.50 1.04
C HIS A 29 -4.17 42.25 1.09
N TYR A 30 -3.61 41.85 -0.05
CA TYR A 30 -2.81 40.64 -0.14
C TYR A 30 -1.50 40.72 0.65
N ARG A 31 -0.79 41.85 0.61
CA ARG A 31 0.42 42.11 1.42
C ARG A 31 0.13 42.00 2.92
N LYS A 32 -1.01 42.52 3.36
CA LYS A 32 -1.44 42.47 4.76
C LYS A 32 -1.72 41.04 5.20
N GLN A 33 -2.42 40.26 4.37
CA GLN A 33 -2.79 38.87 4.69
C GLN A 33 -1.60 37.91 4.61
N SER A 34 -0.71 38.10 3.64
CA SER A 34 0.47 37.25 3.43
C SER A 34 1.63 37.57 4.39
N GLY A 35 1.59 38.71 5.08
CA GLY A 35 2.69 39.21 5.92
C GLY A 35 3.89 39.75 5.13
N LYS A 36 3.84 39.77 3.79
CA LYS A 36 4.95 40.14 2.91
C LYS A 36 4.79 41.56 2.37
N ARG A 37 5.12 42.56 3.20
CA ARG A 37 4.87 43.99 2.90
C ARG A 37 5.63 44.56 1.69
N HIS A 38 6.71 43.92 1.25
CA HIS A 38 7.61 44.41 0.20
C HIS A 38 7.33 43.84 -1.21
N LEU A 39 6.32 42.99 -1.38
CA LEU A 39 6.03 42.38 -2.69
C LEU A 39 5.59 43.42 -3.72
N SER A 40 6.15 43.43 -4.92
CA SER A 40 5.58 44.18 -6.04
C SER A 40 4.25 43.55 -6.50
N LEU A 41 3.42 44.27 -7.28
CA LEU A 41 2.16 43.72 -7.81
C LEU A 41 2.37 42.39 -8.55
N TYR A 42 3.41 42.32 -9.39
CA TYR A 42 3.73 41.14 -10.17
C TYR A 42 4.13 39.96 -9.27
N THR A 43 5.02 40.20 -8.30
CA THR A 43 5.48 39.18 -7.35
C THR A 43 4.37 38.73 -6.40
N ALA A 44 3.43 39.62 -6.07
CA ALA A 44 2.26 39.30 -5.23
C ALA A 44 1.27 38.39 -5.96
N ILE A 45 0.97 38.66 -7.23
CA ILE A 45 0.11 37.80 -8.05
C ILE A 45 0.77 36.45 -8.29
N TYR A 46 2.08 36.44 -8.59
CA TYR A 46 2.82 35.18 -8.75
C TYR A 46 2.78 34.34 -7.46
N HIS A 47 3.09 34.94 -6.31
CA HIS A 47 3.01 34.27 -5.01
C HIS A 47 1.60 33.77 -4.68
N TYR A 48 0.57 34.52 -5.08
CA TYR A 48 -0.82 34.11 -4.96
C TYR A 48 -1.13 32.83 -5.75
N ILE A 49 -0.76 32.80 -7.02
CA ILE A 49 -0.94 31.66 -7.93
C ILE A 49 -0.14 30.45 -7.44
N GLU A 50 1.12 30.68 -7.05
CA GLU A 50 2.04 29.61 -6.67
C GLU A 50 1.66 28.94 -5.36
N SER A 51 1.19 29.70 -4.37
CA SER A 51 0.95 29.17 -3.01
C SER A 51 -0.14 29.89 -2.22
N GLY A 52 -0.43 31.15 -2.52
CA GLY A 52 -1.37 31.95 -1.74
C GLY A 52 -2.80 31.40 -1.75
N GLU A 53 -3.34 31.05 -2.90
CA GLU A 53 -4.70 30.52 -3.01
C GLU A 53 -4.86 29.18 -2.27
N ARG A 54 -3.88 28.27 -2.41
CA ARG A 54 -3.84 27.00 -1.67
C ARG A 54 -3.82 27.20 -0.16
N ARG A 55 -3.12 28.23 0.30
CA ARG A 55 -3.09 28.64 1.72
C ARG A 55 -4.38 29.32 2.18
N GLY A 56 -5.38 29.44 1.32
CA GLY A 56 -6.65 30.11 1.61
C GLY A 56 -6.52 31.63 1.67
N LEU A 57 -5.46 32.20 1.09
CA LEU A 57 -5.34 33.65 0.98
C LEU A 57 -6.28 34.17 -0.12
N SER A 58 -6.75 35.40 0.04
CA SER A 58 -7.70 36.06 -0.84
C SER A 58 -6.99 37.06 -1.74
N ALA A 59 -7.24 36.98 -3.05
CA ALA A 59 -6.68 37.95 -4.01
C ALA A 59 -7.24 39.37 -3.80
N ASN A 60 -8.45 39.49 -3.25
CA ASN A 60 -9.06 40.75 -2.86
C ASN A 60 -10.08 40.55 -1.73
N PRO A 61 -10.57 41.61 -1.09
CA PRO A 61 -11.55 41.51 0.00
C PRO A 61 -12.89 40.88 -0.38
N GLY A 62 -13.22 40.72 -1.67
CA GLY A 62 -14.47 40.19 -2.19
C GLY A 62 -14.40 38.74 -2.69
N PHE A 63 -13.26 38.06 -2.54
CA PHE A 63 -13.05 36.70 -3.05
C PHE A 63 -12.45 35.77 -1.99
N ASP A 64 -13.11 34.65 -1.68
CA ASP A 64 -12.61 33.60 -0.78
C ASP A 64 -12.51 32.29 -1.55
N PRO A 65 -11.29 31.77 -1.80
CA PRO A 65 -11.10 30.60 -2.65
C PRO A 65 -11.73 29.32 -2.08
N ARG A 66 -11.76 29.16 -0.75
CA ARG A 66 -12.36 27.97 -0.13
C ARG A 66 -13.87 28.01 -0.25
N TYR A 67 -14.47 29.16 0.03
CA TYR A 67 -15.91 29.34 -0.16
C TYR A 67 -16.30 29.21 -1.64
N TYR A 68 -15.52 29.81 -2.54
CA TYR A 68 -15.83 29.82 -3.96
C TYR A 68 -15.88 28.41 -4.55
N LEU A 69 -14.97 27.52 -4.15
CA LEU A 69 -15.01 26.11 -4.56
C LEU A 69 -16.20 25.36 -3.95
N THR A 70 -16.49 25.57 -2.65
CA THR A 70 -17.66 24.96 -2.00
C THR A 70 -18.99 25.40 -2.62
N ALA A 71 -19.10 26.67 -3.01
CA ALA A 71 -20.29 27.23 -3.64
C ALA A 71 -20.42 26.85 -5.13
N ASN A 72 -19.34 26.36 -5.75
CA ASN A 72 -19.30 25.96 -7.16
C ASN A 72 -18.63 24.58 -7.31
N PRO A 73 -19.30 23.49 -6.91
CA PRO A 73 -18.72 22.14 -6.96
C PRO A 73 -18.34 21.68 -8.37
N ASP A 74 -18.91 22.28 -9.41
CA ASP A 74 -18.55 22.10 -10.83
C ASP A 74 -17.07 22.42 -11.12
N LEU A 75 -16.43 23.21 -10.25
CA LEU A 75 -15.02 23.58 -10.35
C LEU A 75 -14.08 22.59 -9.67
N SER A 76 -14.57 21.46 -9.13
CA SER A 76 -13.73 20.47 -8.44
C SER A 76 -12.68 19.79 -9.35
N GLY A 77 -12.81 19.93 -10.67
CA GLY A 77 -11.82 19.51 -11.68
C GLY A 77 -11.17 20.67 -12.45
N TRP A 78 -11.32 21.91 -11.97
CA TRP A 78 -10.78 23.09 -12.64
C TRP A 78 -9.26 23.18 -12.47
N SER A 79 -8.53 23.35 -13.58
CA SER A 79 -7.08 23.19 -13.62
C SER A 79 -6.26 24.48 -13.39
N LEU A 80 -6.90 25.64 -13.26
CA LEU A 80 -6.26 26.95 -13.00
C LEU A 80 -6.60 27.46 -11.59
N PRO A 81 -5.99 28.55 -11.08
CA PRO A 81 -6.45 29.14 -9.83
C PRO A 81 -7.92 29.52 -9.93
N LEU A 82 -8.67 29.32 -8.85
CA LEU A 82 -10.09 29.63 -8.76
C LEU A 82 -10.35 31.11 -8.99
N PHE A 83 -9.41 31.98 -8.59
CA PHE A 83 -9.49 33.40 -8.88
C PHE A 83 -9.42 33.70 -10.39
N VAL A 84 -8.71 32.88 -11.18
CA VAL A 84 -8.70 33.00 -12.65
C VAL A 84 -10.06 32.63 -13.23
N HIS A 85 -10.69 31.56 -12.73
CA HIS A 85 -12.07 31.23 -13.11
C HIS A 85 -13.03 32.39 -12.80
N TYR A 86 -12.92 32.95 -11.59
CA TYR A 86 -13.71 34.09 -11.17
C TYR A 86 -13.52 35.31 -12.07
N VAL A 87 -12.27 35.65 -12.40
CA VAL A 87 -11.92 36.74 -13.32
C VAL A 87 -12.49 36.52 -14.73
N ARG A 88 -12.39 35.29 -15.26
CA ARG A 88 -12.81 34.97 -16.64
C ARG A 88 -14.33 34.89 -16.80
N TYR A 89 -14.99 34.23 -15.86
CA TYR A 89 -16.40 33.83 -15.99
C TYR A 89 -17.21 34.27 -14.77
N GLY A 90 -16.78 33.87 -13.58
CA GLY A 90 -17.59 33.96 -12.36
C GLY A 90 -18.04 35.36 -11.98
N HIS A 91 -17.23 36.38 -12.23
CA HIS A 91 -17.57 37.79 -11.94
C HIS A 91 -18.69 38.31 -12.86
N LYS A 92 -18.69 37.90 -14.14
CA LYS A 92 -19.73 38.27 -15.11
C LYS A 92 -21.01 37.45 -14.93
N GLU A 93 -20.87 36.20 -14.50
CA GLU A 93 -21.97 35.28 -14.21
C GLU A 93 -22.66 35.54 -12.87
N GLY A 94 -22.15 36.49 -12.06
CA GLY A 94 -22.71 36.80 -10.76
C GLY A 94 -22.53 35.69 -9.71
N ARG A 95 -21.56 34.77 -9.92
CA ARG A 95 -21.28 33.68 -8.97
C ARG A 95 -20.83 34.22 -7.62
N ALA A 96 -21.35 33.65 -6.54
CA ALA A 96 -21.02 34.06 -5.17
C ALA A 96 -19.52 33.84 -4.89
N ALA A 97 -18.74 34.93 -4.90
CA ALA A 97 -17.27 34.95 -4.87
C ALA A 97 -16.67 34.80 -3.46
N LYS A 98 -17.46 35.13 -2.46
CA LYS A 98 -17.10 35.17 -1.05
C LYS A 98 -18.37 34.96 -0.25
N SER A 99 -18.24 34.29 0.89
CA SER A 99 -19.35 34.17 1.82
C SER A 99 -19.85 35.58 2.19
N PRO A 100 -21.17 35.84 2.22
CA PRO A 100 -21.73 37.10 2.74
C PRO A 100 -21.37 37.37 4.23
N ILE A 101 -20.55 36.51 4.84
CA ILE A 101 -20.34 36.37 6.27
C ILE A 101 -18.85 36.55 6.58
N SER A 102 -18.37 37.80 6.65
CA SER A 102 -17.06 38.14 7.20
C SER A 102 -17.18 38.79 8.58
N SER A 103 -17.44 37.97 9.61
CA SER A 103 -17.12 38.27 11.01
C SER A 103 -17.19 36.97 11.82
N THR A 104 -16.18 36.73 12.66
CA THR A 104 -16.04 35.52 13.49
C THR A 104 -17.16 35.32 14.51
N ASP A 105 -17.98 36.34 14.79
CA ASP A 105 -19.20 36.21 15.60
C ASP A 105 -20.44 35.78 14.80
N GLY A 106 -20.50 36.07 13.49
CA GLY A 106 -21.67 35.77 12.64
C GLY A 106 -21.81 34.28 12.29
N VAL A 107 -20.69 33.61 12.01
CA VAL A 107 -20.66 32.16 11.66
C VAL A 107 -21.06 31.30 12.85
N ALA A 108 -20.54 31.58 14.05
CA ALA A 108 -20.97 30.89 15.25
C ALA A 108 -22.48 31.11 15.50
N LYS A 109 -23.00 32.31 15.23
CA LYS A 109 -24.44 32.60 15.35
C LYS A 109 -25.28 31.85 14.31
N SER A 110 -24.80 31.72 13.07
CA SER A 110 -25.46 30.98 11.99
C SER A 110 -25.44 29.45 12.19
N ILE A 111 -24.30 28.88 12.59
CA ILE A 111 -24.16 27.45 12.93
C ILE A 111 -25.05 27.09 14.12
N LYS A 112 -24.96 27.88 15.20
CA LYS A 112 -25.85 27.72 16.37
C LYS A 112 -27.30 27.76 15.94
N ARG A 113 -27.67 28.71 15.07
CA ARG A 113 -29.04 28.87 14.61
C ARG A 113 -29.52 27.67 13.80
N VAL A 114 -28.72 27.13 12.88
CA VAL A 114 -29.08 25.91 12.14
C VAL A 114 -29.24 24.71 13.06
N ILE A 115 -28.36 24.54 14.05
CA ILE A 115 -28.49 23.45 15.03
C ILE A 115 -29.76 23.62 15.89
N ILE A 116 -30.04 24.82 16.37
CA ILE A 116 -31.23 25.11 17.20
C ILE A 116 -32.52 24.96 16.36
N ASP A 117 -32.55 25.57 15.18
CA ASP A 117 -33.73 25.59 14.31
C ASP A 117 -34.02 24.22 13.68
N SER A 118 -33.02 23.32 13.63
CA SER A 118 -33.26 21.91 13.26
C SER A 118 -34.22 21.22 14.25
N GLY A 119 -34.27 21.67 15.51
CA GLY A 119 -35.03 21.03 16.57
C GLY A 119 -34.41 19.71 17.07
N GLU A 120 -33.22 19.34 16.61
CA GLU A 120 -32.64 18.02 16.87
C GLU A 120 -31.57 18.00 17.94
N PHE A 121 -31.22 19.14 18.51
CA PHE A 121 -30.31 19.18 19.66
C PHE A 121 -31.09 18.91 20.95
N ASP A 122 -30.84 17.77 21.58
CA ASP A 122 -31.49 17.38 22.83
C ASP A 122 -30.71 17.94 24.02
N VAL A 123 -31.28 18.97 24.64
CA VAL A 123 -30.64 19.72 25.73
C VAL A 123 -30.47 18.86 26.98
N ASP A 124 -31.48 18.05 27.32
CA ASP A 124 -31.48 17.25 28.55
C ASP A 124 -30.52 16.06 28.39
N TYR A 125 -30.53 15.42 27.22
CA TYR A 125 -29.59 14.36 26.89
C TYR A 125 -28.13 14.84 26.88
N TYR A 126 -27.88 16.02 26.31
CA TYR A 126 -26.54 16.62 26.30
C TYR A 126 -26.10 17.05 27.72
N ALA A 127 -26.99 17.66 28.50
CA ALA A 127 -26.73 18.07 29.89
C ALA A 127 -26.35 16.89 30.79
N GLY A 128 -27.04 15.75 30.62
CA GLY A 128 -26.74 14.51 31.35
C GLY A 128 -25.32 13.99 31.10
N GLN A 129 -24.81 14.12 29.87
CA GLN A 129 -23.44 13.71 29.53
C GLN A 129 -22.39 14.73 29.98
N SER A 130 -22.67 16.03 29.83
CA SER A 130 -21.68 17.07 30.15
C SER A 130 -21.58 17.39 31.64
N GLY A 131 -22.57 17.00 32.45
CA GLY A 131 -22.65 17.34 33.88
C GLY A 131 -22.96 18.83 34.13
N GLU A 132 -23.43 19.55 33.11
CA GLU A 132 -23.67 20.99 33.13
C GLU A 132 -25.17 21.26 33.06
N ARG A 133 -25.65 22.35 33.67
CA ARG A 133 -27.05 22.77 33.58
C ARG A 133 -27.20 23.93 32.61
N PHE A 134 -28.03 23.79 31.58
CA PHE A 134 -28.29 24.83 30.59
C PHE A 134 -29.69 25.43 30.79
N LYS A 135 -29.81 26.75 30.71
CA LYS A 135 -31.12 27.43 30.83
C LYS A 135 -31.96 27.34 29.56
N ASN A 136 -31.33 27.10 28.41
CA ASN A 136 -31.97 26.98 27.11
C ASN A 136 -31.04 26.27 26.08
N ALA A 137 -31.60 25.91 24.93
CA ALA A 137 -30.88 25.25 23.84
C ALA A 137 -29.69 26.07 23.32
N GLU A 138 -29.78 27.40 23.28
CA GLU A 138 -28.67 28.24 22.80
C GLU A 138 -27.43 28.13 23.70
N GLN A 139 -27.62 28.05 25.02
CA GLN A 139 -26.52 27.83 25.96
C GLN A 139 -25.89 26.45 25.76
N ALA A 140 -26.71 25.41 25.59
CA ALA A 140 -26.26 24.03 25.40
C ALA A 140 -25.47 23.87 24.08
N VAL A 141 -26.00 24.38 22.96
CA VAL A 141 -25.34 24.32 21.64
C VAL A 141 -24.03 25.09 21.63
N ARG A 142 -23.97 26.26 22.28
CA ARG A 142 -22.71 27.01 22.42
C ARG A 142 -21.67 26.21 23.22
N HIS A 143 -22.08 25.53 24.29
CA HIS A 143 -21.18 24.66 25.04
C HIS A 143 -20.72 23.46 24.20
N TYR A 144 -21.63 22.85 23.42
CA TYR A 144 -21.31 21.76 22.50
C TYR A 144 -20.24 22.14 21.48
N LEU A 145 -20.43 23.24 20.74
CA LEU A 145 -19.48 23.70 19.74
C LEU A 145 -18.12 24.10 20.35
N ALA A 146 -18.11 24.60 21.57
CA ALA A 146 -16.88 25.03 22.24
C ALA A 146 -16.10 23.88 22.89
N LYS A 147 -16.79 22.86 23.41
CA LYS A 147 -16.19 21.81 24.26
C LYS A 147 -16.82 20.42 24.07
N GLY A 148 -18.13 20.34 23.87
CA GLY A 148 -18.83 19.05 23.81
C GLY A 148 -18.38 18.16 22.66
N GLU A 149 -18.26 18.74 21.45
CA GLU A 149 -17.89 17.98 20.25
C GLU A 149 -16.46 17.41 20.32
N SER A 150 -15.51 18.17 20.86
CA SER A 150 -14.12 17.70 21.04
C SER A 150 -14.02 16.65 22.15
N ARG A 151 -14.89 16.70 23.15
CA ARG A 151 -15.03 15.68 24.21
C ARG A 151 -15.85 14.45 23.78
N GLY A 152 -16.37 14.44 22.55
CA GLY A 152 -17.18 13.33 22.04
C GLY A 152 -18.60 13.26 22.63
N PHE A 153 -19.07 14.30 23.31
CA PHE A 153 -20.43 14.34 23.84
C PHE A 153 -21.45 14.40 22.72
N ARG A 154 -22.55 13.67 22.86
CA ARG A 154 -23.53 13.50 21.80
C ARG A 154 -24.61 14.58 21.90
N PRO A 155 -24.88 15.35 20.83
CA PRO A 155 -25.92 16.39 20.85
C PRO A 155 -27.33 15.81 20.89
N ASN A 156 -27.49 14.54 20.48
CA ASN A 156 -28.71 13.75 20.60
C ASN A 156 -28.37 12.24 20.51
N PRO A 157 -29.33 11.34 20.75
CA PRO A 157 -29.12 9.88 20.67
C PRO A 157 -28.82 9.33 19.26
N ASN A 158 -29.02 10.13 18.20
CA ASN A 158 -28.89 9.69 16.80
C ASN A 158 -27.62 10.24 16.11
N PHE A 159 -26.81 11.00 16.83
CA PHE A 159 -25.55 11.53 16.33
C PHE A 159 -24.43 11.31 17.36
N ASP A 160 -23.33 10.76 16.91
CA ASP A 160 -22.11 10.53 17.67
C ASP A 160 -20.96 11.22 16.94
N PRO A 161 -20.44 12.35 17.46
CA PRO A 161 -19.35 13.07 16.81
C PRO A 161 -18.06 12.24 16.71
N VAL A 162 -17.88 11.20 17.54
CA VAL A 162 -16.72 10.30 17.46
C VAL A 162 -16.87 9.37 16.25
N VAL A 163 -18.05 8.78 16.04
CA VAL A 163 -18.36 7.97 14.85
C VAL A 163 -18.24 8.83 13.60
N TYR A 164 -18.85 10.01 13.62
CA TYR A 164 -18.90 10.88 12.44
C TYR A 164 -17.54 11.49 12.07
N ARG A 165 -16.61 11.63 13.03
CA ARG A 165 -15.22 12.06 12.76
C ARG A 165 -14.37 10.98 12.08
N SER A 166 -14.84 9.72 12.04
CA SER A 166 -14.09 8.63 11.40
C SER A 166 -13.99 8.77 9.87
N TYR A 167 -14.86 9.57 9.25
CA TYR A 167 -14.75 9.94 7.84
C TYR A 167 -13.47 10.75 7.59
N SER A 168 -12.68 10.33 6.60
CA SER A 168 -11.35 10.89 6.33
C SER A 168 -11.36 12.40 6.05
N ASP A 169 -12.40 12.91 5.39
CA ASP A 169 -12.60 14.32 5.08
C ASP A 169 -13.07 15.16 6.28
N LEU A 170 -13.49 14.52 7.37
CA LEU A 170 -14.03 15.18 8.58
C LEU A 170 -13.10 15.11 9.80
N LYS A 171 -11.94 14.44 9.71
CA LYS A 171 -11.00 14.29 10.83
C LYS A 171 -10.65 15.62 11.52
N ASN A 172 -10.44 16.67 10.72
CA ASN A 172 -10.07 18.01 11.19
C ASN A 172 -11.23 19.03 11.08
N TYR A 173 -12.45 18.57 10.80
CA TYR A 173 -13.61 19.43 10.63
C TYR A 173 -14.26 19.73 12.00
N GLY A 174 -14.54 21.01 12.27
CA GLY A 174 -15.28 21.45 13.46
C GLY A 174 -16.74 21.73 13.16
N ALA A 175 -17.63 21.57 14.14
CA ALA A 175 -19.09 21.62 13.99
C ALA A 175 -19.62 20.46 13.11
N LEU A 176 -19.22 19.25 13.46
CA LEU A 176 -19.62 17.99 12.83
C LEU A 176 -21.14 17.77 12.81
N PHE A 177 -21.83 18.13 13.89
CA PHE A 177 -23.30 18.00 13.92
C PHE A 177 -23.99 18.92 12.91
N TYR A 178 -23.46 20.14 12.74
CA TYR A 178 -23.92 21.07 11.71
C TYR A 178 -23.67 20.52 10.30
N HIS A 179 -22.48 19.98 10.05
CA HIS A 179 -22.16 19.33 8.77
C HIS A 179 -23.12 18.17 8.48
N TYR A 180 -23.40 17.33 9.48
CA TYR A 180 -24.35 16.22 9.34
C TYR A 180 -25.75 16.68 8.96
N LEU A 181 -26.26 17.73 9.63
CA LEU A 181 -27.60 18.27 9.38
C LEU A 181 -27.74 18.83 7.95
N LEU A 182 -26.72 19.50 7.42
CA LEU A 182 -26.79 20.14 6.10
C LEU A 182 -26.45 19.20 4.93
N HIS A 183 -25.44 18.36 5.12
CA HIS A 183 -24.81 17.59 4.05
C HIS A 183 -24.87 16.09 4.35
N GLY A 184 -24.36 15.69 5.52
CA GLY A 184 -24.16 14.28 5.88
C GLY A 184 -25.36 13.38 5.69
N ARG A 185 -26.55 13.85 6.10
CA ARG A 185 -27.80 13.09 5.92
C ARG A 185 -28.17 12.89 4.47
N LYS A 186 -28.03 13.94 3.65
CA LYS A 186 -28.31 13.87 2.21
C LYS A 186 -27.30 12.98 1.49
N GLU A 187 -26.07 12.93 2.00
CA GLU A 187 -25.00 12.07 1.54
C GLU A 187 -25.12 10.62 2.05
N GLY A 188 -26.08 10.32 2.93
CA GLY A 188 -26.25 8.99 3.52
C GLY A 188 -25.14 8.58 4.49
N ARG A 189 -24.41 9.54 5.07
CA ARG A 189 -23.36 9.27 6.06
C ARG A 189 -23.96 8.83 7.40
N ILE A 190 -23.25 7.94 8.08
CA ILE A 190 -23.65 7.36 9.35
C ILE A 190 -23.34 8.33 10.48
N GLY A 191 -24.38 8.98 11.01
CA GLY A 191 -24.26 9.90 12.15
C GLY A 191 -24.00 9.18 13.48
N HIS A 192 -24.42 7.92 13.63
CA HIS A 192 -24.29 7.13 14.84
C HIS A 192 -24.23 5.63 14.51
N TYR A 193 -23.51 4.87 15.33
CA TYR A 193 -23.43 3.41 15.25
C TYR A 193 -23.69 2.78 16.63
N ASP A 194 -24.64 1.85 16.72
CA ASP A 194 -24.92 1.10 17.95
C ASP A 194 -24.06 -0.17 18.00
N PHE A 195 -22.85 -0.04 18.55
CA PHE A 195 -21.96 -1.18 18.79
C PHE A 195 -22.57 -2.23 19.73
N GLY A 196 -23.48 -1.84 20.63
CA GLY A 196 -24.13 -2.77 21.57
C GLY A 196 -24.91 -3.87 20.86
N SER A 197 -25.59 -3.51 19.76
CA SER A 197 -26.36 -4.44 18.93
C SER A 197 -25.53 -5.54 18.26
N CYS A 198 -24.22 -5.32 18.10
CA CYS A 198 -23.32 -6.29 17.47
C CYS A 198 -23.06 -7.50 18.37
N PHE A 199 -23.22 -7.36 19.69
CA PHE A 199 -22.85 -8.39 20.65
C PHE A 199 -23.98 -9.41 20.86
N ARG A 200 -23.69 -10.68 20.59
CA ARG A 200 -24.57 -11.82 20.85
C ARG A 200 -23.92 -12.77 21.87
N PRO A 201 -24.67 -13.35 22.82
CA PRO A 201 -24.12 -14.37 23.72
C PRO A 201 -23.77 -15.64 22.94
N GLY A 202 -22.64 -16.26 23.29
CA GLY A 202 -22.35 -17.64 22.89
C GLY A 202 -22.97 -18.64 23.87
N LYS A 203 -23.08 -19.91 23.48
CA LYS A 203 -23.60 -20.97 24.36
C LYS A 203 -22.53 -21.58 25.27
N ARG A 204 -21.24 -21.38 24.97
CA ARG A 204 -20.15 -21.82 25.84
C ARG A 204 -19.98 -20.86 27.01
N VAL A 205 -19.81 -21.44 28.21
CA VAL A 205 -19.45 -20.68 29.40
C VAL A 205 -17.96 -20.37 29.36
N TYR A 206 -17.60 -19.14 29.70
CA TYR A 206 -16.20 -18.72 29.80
C TYR A 206 -15.47 -19.48 30.92
N ASP A 207 -14.31 -20.05 30.61
CA ASP A 207 -13.46 -20.80 31.54
C ASP A 207 -12.14 -20.06 31.76
N SER A 208 -11.94 -19.47 32.94
CA SER A 208 -10.75 -18.68 33.25
C SER A 208 -9.44 -19.48 33.28
N SER A 209 -9.49 -20.82 33.28
CA SER A 209 -8.30 -21.67 33.18
C SER A 209 -7.77 -21.81 31.75
N LYS A 210 -8.58 -21.49 30.74
CA LYS A 210 -8.22 -21.58 29.32
C LYS A 210 -7.75 -20.24 28.77
N LYS A 211 -6.80 -20.29 27.83
CA LYS A 211 -6.45 -19.11 27.02
C LYS A 211 -7.64 -18.71 26.14
N THR A 212 -7.78 -17.41 25.88
CA THR A 212 -8.82 -16.89 24.98
C THR A 212 -8.22 -16.47 23.65
N VAL A 213 -8.83 -16.92 22.56
CA VAL A 213 -8.50 -16.52 21.18
C VAL A 213 -9.70 -15.80 20.57
N ALA A 214 -9.43 -14.67 19.89
CA ALA A 214 -10.42 -14.04 19.02
C ALA A 214 -10.33 -14.66 17.62
N LEU A 215 -11.39 -15.30 17.14
CA LEU A 215 -11.49 -15.79 15.77
C LEU A 215 -12.24 -14.76 14.93
N VAL A 216 -11.64 -14.30 13.83
CA VAL A 216 -12.24 -13.30 12.95
C VAL A 216 -12.59 -13.92 11.61
N ILE A 217 -13.82 -13.72 11.15
CA ILE A 217 -14.31 -14.11 9.83
C ILE A 217 -15.02 -12.91 9.16
N HIS A 218 -15.14 -12.91 7.83
CA HIS A 218 -15.80 -11.80 7.13
C HIS A 218 -17.32 -12.01 6.99
N GLU A 219 -17.82 -13.24 6.96
CA GLU A 219 -19.26 -13.54 6.96
C GLU A 219 -19.54 -15.00 7.35
N GLY A 220 -20.81 -15.32 7.60
CA GLY A 220 -21.28 -16.68 7.92
C GLY A 220 -21.99 -17.40 6.77
N SER A 221 -21.51 -17.28 5.53
CA SER A 221 -22.08 -17.93 4.33
C SER A 221 -21.54 -19.35 4.12
N PHE A 222 -22.17 -20.18 3.27
CA PHE A 222 -21.67 -21.52 2.90
C PHE A 222 -20.56 -21.48 1.83
N THR A 223 -19.63 -20.55 1.95
CA THR A 223 -18.48 -20.43 1.06
C THR A 223 -17.20 -20.95 1.74
N GLY A 224 -16.13 -21.15 0.96
CA GLY A 224 -14.95 -21.90 1.40
C GLY A 224 -14.28 -21.35 2.67
N ALA A 225 -13.99 -20.05 2.71
CA ALA A 225 -13.32 -19.42 3.84
C ALA A 225 -14.19 -19.39 5.12
N PRO A 226 -15.48 -18.97 5.08
CA PRO A 226 -16.37 -19.11 6.23
C PRO A 226 -16.51 -20.55 6.76
N ILE A 227 -16.64 -21.55 5.89
CA ILE A 227 -16.69 -22.97 6.30
C ILE A 227 -15.42 -23.36 7.07
N LEU A 228 -14.24 -22.97 6.58
CA LEU A 228 -12.98 -23.16 7.29
C LEU A 228 -13.02 -22.47 8.66
N GLY A 229 -13.47 -21.21 8.72
CA GLY A 229 -13.59 -20.45 9.96
C GLY A 229 -14.42 -21.18 11.01
N ILE A 230 -15.55 -21.77 10.63
CA ILE A 230 -16.38 -22.56 11.55
C ILE A 230 -15.71 -23.86 12.01
N ASN A 231 -15.00 -24.55 11.12
CA ASN A 231 -14.23 -25.74 11.51
C ASN A 231 -13.11 -25.40 12.49
N LEU A 232 -12.42 -24.27 12.27
CA LEU A 232 -11.43 -23.74 13.20
C LEU A 232 -12.06 -23.39 14.54
N LEU A 233 -13.21 -22.71 14.55
CA LEU A 233 -13.97 -22.39 15.77
C LEU A 233 -14.24 -23.66 16.61
N GLU A 234 -14.75 -24.72 15.98
CA GLU A 234 -15.05 -25.98 16.66
C GLU A 234 -13.79 -26.59 17.30
N GLN A 235 -12.68 -26.67 16.55
CA GLN A 235 -11.45 -27.28 17.05
C GLN A 235 -10.82 -26.44 18.17
N PHE A 236 -10.73 -25.12 18.02
CA PHE A 236 -10.19 -24.23 19.04
C PHE A 236 -11.05 -24.23 20.32
N ALA A 237 -12.38 -24.35 20.22
CA ALA A 237 -13.27 -24.39 21.39
C ALA A 237 -13.03 -25.61 22.31
N ARG A 238 -12.32 -26.64 21.83
CA ARG A 238 -11.93 -27.80 22.66
C ARG A 238 -10.89 -27.39 23.71
N THR A 239 -9.94 -26.55 23.32
CA THR A 239 -8.76 -26.18 24.14
C THR A 239 -8.75 -24.73 24.63
N HIS A 240 -9.56 -23.84 24.02
CA HIS A 240 -9.56 -22.40 24.27
C HIS A 240 -10.97 -21.87 24.55
N ASN A 241 -11.06 -20.69 25.19
CA ASN A 241 -12.22 -19.84 25.04
C ASN A 241 -12.14 -19.16 23.66
N VAL A 242 -13.24 -19.11 22.91
CA VAL A 242 -13.25 -18.46 21.60
C VAL A 242 -14.28 -17.35 21.54
N VAL A 243 -13.80 -16.14 21.25
CA VAL A 243 -14.64 -14.98 20.90
C VAL A 243 -14.69 -14.89 19.38
N LEU A 244 -15.87 -15.06 18.79
CA LEU A 244 -16.05 -14.97 17.34
C LEU A 244 -16.39 -13.54 16.94
N ILE A 245 -15.67 -12.98 15.97
CA ILE A 245 -15.97 -11.69 15.36
C ILE A 245 -16.27 -11.92 13.87
N SER A 246 -17.49 -11.62 13.44
CA SER A 246 -17.93 -11.71 12.05
C SER A 246 -18.27 -10.32 11.53
N LEU A 247 -17.76 -9.94 10.37
CA LEU A 247 -18.08 -8.62 9.76
C LEU A 247 -19.51 -8.56 9.21
N ARG A 248 -20.11 -9.69 8.86
CA ARG A 248 -21.50 -9.79 8.39
C ARG A 248 -22.20 -10.97 9.04
N ASP A 249 -23.52 -10.92 9.07
CA ASP A 249 -24.34 -12.05 9.53
C ASP A 249 -24.33 -13.20 8.52
N GLY A 250 -24.86 -14.36 8.90
CA GLY A 250 -25.05 -15.47 7.98
C GLY A 250 -25.56 -16.75 8.65
N PRO A 251 -26.08 -17.72 7.87
CA PRO A 251 -26.64 -18.97 8.40
C PRO A 251 -25.68 -19.73 9.30
N LEU A 252 -24.38 -19.76 8.96
CA LEU A 252 -23.37 -20.48 9.74
C LEU A 252 -23.15 -19.90 11.14
N LEU A 253 -23.47 -18.63 11.38
CA LEU A 253 -23.28 -18.02 12.71
C LEU A 253 -24.22 -18.61 13.76
N ARG A 254 -25.35 -19.20 13.36
CA ARG A 254 -26.26 -19.90 14.28
C ARG A 254 -25.58 -21.13 14.86
N TYR A 255 -24.88 -21.88 14.01
CA TYR A 255 -24.08 -23.04 14.40
C TYR A 255 -22.84 -22.61 15.22
N ALA A 256 -22.22 -21.49 14.83
CA ALA A 256 -21.07 -20.93 15.55
C ALA A 256 -21.35 -20.63 17.04
N GLY A 257 -22.60 -20.31 17.37
CA GLY A 257 -23.02 -20.06 18.76
C GLY A 257 -22.78 -21.22 19.73
N ASP A 258 -22.71 -22.46 19.24
CA ASP A 258 -22.49 -23.66 20.06
C ASP A 258 -21.04 -23.79 20.56
N PHE A 259 -20.11 -23.06 19.94
CA PHE A 259 -18.66 -23.18 20.18
C PHE A 259 -18.03 -21.89 20.72
N ALA A 260 -18.65 -20.74 20.48
CA ALA A 260 -18.15 -19.46 20.99
C ALA A 260 -18.64 -19.15 22.41
N VAL A 261 -17.85 -18.39 23.18
CA VAL A 261 -18.29 -17.77 24.45
C VAL A 261 -19.02 -16.45 24.20
N LYS A 262 -18.64 -15.76 23.12
CA LYS A 262 -19.22 -14.49 22.68
C LYS A 262 -19.14 -14.40 21.17
N ILE A 263 -20.18 -13.85 20.54
CA ILE A 263 -20.19 -13.57 19.11
C ILE A 263 -20.39 -12.07 18.92
N VAL A 264 -19.60 -11.48 18.02
CA VAL A 264 -19.78 -10.11 17.54
C VAL A 264 -20.11 -10.16 16.07
N VAL A 265 -21.25 -9.59 15.68
CA VAL A 265 -21.73 -9.58 14.30
C VAL A 265 -21.87 -8.13 13.85
N GLY A 266 -20.98 -7.73 12.95
CA GLY A 266 -21.04 -6.44 12.27
C GLY A 266 -22.00 -6.42 11.09
N ASP A 267 -22.16 -5.22 10.55
CA ASP A 267 -22.76 -4.98 9.23
C ASP A 267 -21.70 -4.42 8.26
N VAL A 268 -22.13 -4.09 7.05
CA VAL A 268 -21.26 -3.52 5.99
C VAL A 268 -20.56 -2.23 6.44
N ASN A 269 -21.06 -1.54 7.46
CA ASN A 269 -20.52 -0.27 7.92
C ASN A 269 -19.28 -0.45 8.79
N ILE A 270 -19.16 -1.54 9.56
CA ILE A 270 -17.97 -1.84 10.38
C ILE A 270 -16.71 -1.83 9.52
N GLY A 271 -16.76 -2.43 8.32
CA GLY A 271 -15.61 -2.48 7.41
C GLY A 271 -15.13 -1.12 6.90
N ARG A 272 -15.94 -0.05 7.05
CA ARG A 272 -15.62 1.31 6.61
C ARG A 272 -15.18 2.24 7.76
N MET A 273 -15.28 1.78 9.01
CA MET A 273 -14.89 2.58 10.17
C MET A 273 -13.37 2.60 10.35
N SER A 274 -12.86 3.62 11.05
CA SER A 274 -11.43 3.70 11.36
C SER A 274 -11.02 2.62 12.37
N SER A 275 -9.79 2.13 12.24
CA SER A 275 -9.20 1.11 13.12
C SER A 275 -9.20 1.51 14.59
N GLU A 276 -8.99 2.80 14.90
CA GLU A 276 -8.93 3.33 16.27
C GLU A 276 -10.30 3.28 16.94
N LEU A 277 -11.36 3.61 16.18
CA LEU A 277 -12.72 3.58 16.68
C LEU A 277 -13.15 2.13 16.96
N LEU A 278 -12.90 1.23 16.01
CA LEU A 278 -13.18 -0.21 16.18
C LEU A 278 -12.38 -0.79 17.35
N ALA A 279 -11.10 -0.42 17.48
CA ALA A 279 -10.27 -0.84 18.59
C ALA A 279 -10.87 -0.40 19.92
N ALA A 280 -11.26 0.87 20.05
CA ALA A 280 -11.79 1.43 21.28
C ALA A 280 -13.19 0.92 21.65
N LYS A 281 -14.07 0.70 20.67
CA LYS A 281 -15.50 0.40 20.91
C LYS A 281 -15.87 -1.07 20.84
N LEU A 282 -15.09 -1.88 20.10
CA LEU A 282 -15.40 -3.29 19.86
C LEU A 282 -14.31 -4.20 20.42
N ILE A 283 -13.04 -3.92 20.10
CA ILE A 283 -11.95 -4.84 20.46
C ILE A 283 -11.53 -4.73 21.92
N GLN A 284 -11.22 -3.53 22.42
CA GLN A 284 -10.75 -3.34 23.80
C GLN A 284 -11.73 -3.82 24.88
N PRO A 285 -13.06 -3.64 24.73
CA PRO A 285 -14.03 -4.25 25.63
C PRO A 285 -13.91 -5.78 25.67
N LEU A 286 -13.80 -6.43 24.51
CA LEU A 286 -13.64 -7.89 24.44
C LEU A 286 -12.31 -8.37 25.03
N VAL A 287 -11.22 -7.65 24.76
CA VAL A 287 -9.89 -7.95 25.32
C VAL A 287 -9.94 -7.88 26.84
N SER A 288 -10.60 -6.87 27.39
CA SER A 288 -10.72 -6.65 28.84
C SER A 288 -11.68 -7.66 29.50
N GLU A 289 -12.82 -7.94 28.87
CA GLU A 289 -13.85 -8.85 29.40
C GLU A 289 -13.40 -10.31 29.38
N PHE A 290 -12.77 -10.76 28.29
CA PHE A 290 -12.44 -12.17 28.05
C PHE A 290 -10.94 -12.49 28.10
N ASN A 291 -10.09 -11.53 28.45
CA ASN A 291 -8.63 -11.70 28.46
C ASN A 291 -8.09 -12.28 27.14
N VAL A 292 -8.48 -11.67 26.01
CA VAL A 292 -8.07 -12.15 24.68
C VAL A 292 -6.55 -12.07 24.54
N THR A 293 -5.92 -13.23 24.35
CA THR A 293 -4.45 -13.36 24.34
C THR A 293 -3.83 -13.29 22.94
N ALA A 294 -4.59 -13.67 21.92
CA ALA A 294 -4.20 -13.64 20.52
C ALA A 294 -5.46 -13.69 19.63
N ALA A 295 -5.29 -13.41 18.34
CA ALA A 295 -6.35 -13.49 17.35
C ALA A 295 -5.93 -14.32 16.13
N LEU A 296 -6.89 -15.06 15.59
CA LEU A 296 -6.78 -15.79 14.33
C LEU A 296 -7.74 -15.14 13.34
N ALA A 297 -7.23 -14.51 12.30
CA ALA A 297 -8.03 -13.80 11.31
C ALA A 297 -8.06 -14.58 10.00
N ASN A 298 -9.25 -15.03 9.61
CA ASN A 298 -9.45 -15.92 8.48
C ASN A 298 -9.96 -15.13 7.27
N SER A 299 -9.15 -15.07 6.21
CA SER A 299 -9.30 -14.27 4.97
C SER A 299 -8.78 -12.83 5.08
N VAL A 300 -8.24 -12.32 3.96
CA VAL A 300 -7.83 -10.92 3.80
C VAL A 300 -8.99 -9.93 3.95
N GLU A 301 -10.23 -10.38 3.74
CA GLU A 301 -11.47 -9.59 3.92
C GLU A 301 -11.66 -9.11 5.37
N THR A 302 -10.90 -9.65 6.33
CA THR A 302 -10.93 -9.25 7.74
C THR A 302 -10.06 -8.03 8.07
N ALA A 303 -9.47 -7.38 7.07
CA ALA A 303 -8.47 -6.32 7.23
C ALA A 303 -8.85 -5.20 8.22
N ALA A 304 -10.10 -4.74 8.23
CA ALA A 304 -10.54 -3.69 9.15
C ALA A 304 -10.43 -4.11 10.63
N ILE A 305 -10.80 -5.36 10.93
CA ILE A 305 -10.70 -5.92 12.29
C ILE A 305 -9.25 -6.26 12.63
N VAL A 306 -8.47 -6.77 11.67
CA VAL A 306 -7.03 -7.02 11.84
C VAL A 306 -6.30 -5.74 12.21
N ALA A 307 -6.56 -4.63 11.51
CA ALA A 307 -5.98 -3.33 11.85
C ALA A 307 -6.42 -2.87 13.25
N ALA A 308 -7.69 -3.03 13.61
CA ALA A 308 -8.21 -2.68 14.94
C ALA A 308 -7.59 -3.52 16.07
N LEU A 309 -7.42 -4.83 15.86
CA LEU A 309 -6.72 -5.74 16.78
C LEU A 309 -5.25 -5.32 16.97
N SER A 310 -4.59 -4.90 15.90
CA SER A 310 -3.21 -4.42 15.94
C SER A 310 -3.09 -3.11 16.73
N VAL A 311 -4.04 -2.17 16.57
CA VAL A 311 -4.12 -0.96 17.41
C VAL A 311 -4.37 -1.33 18.88
N ALA A 312 -5.18 -2.35 19.14
CA ALA A 312 -5.42 -2.87 20.49
C ALA A 312 -4.26 -3.69 21.08
N ASN A 313 -3.14 -3.85 20.36
CA ASN A 313 -1.96 -4.63 20.75
C ASN A 313 -2.26 -6.13 20.99
N VAL A 314 -3.24 -6.68 20.28
CA VAL A 314 -3.53 -8.12 20.26
C VAL A 314 -2.62 -8.79 19.22
N PRO A 315 -1.86 -9.85 19.58
CA PRO A 315 -1.05 -10.61 18.62
C PRO A 315 -1.93 -11.33 17.59
N ILE A 316 -1.57 -11.28 16.31
CA ILE A 316 -2.43 -11.78 15.22
C ILE A 316 -1.70 -12.80 14.35
N VAL A 317 -2.41 -13.89 14.05
CA VAL A 317 -2.13 -14.80 12.93
C VAL A 317 -3.21 -14.59 11.87
N SER A 318 -2.82 -14.21 10.65
CA SER A 318 -3.77 -14.06 9.53
C SER A 318 -3.63 -15.17 8.51
N LEU A 319 -4.76 -15.71 8.07
CA LEU A 319 -4.85 -16.71 7.01
C LEU A 319 -5.26 -16.02 5.72
N ILE A 320 -4.46 -16.20 4.66
CA ILE A 320 -4.69 -15.63 3.35
C ILE A 320 -5.04 -16.76 2.40
N HIS A 321 -6.26 -16.70 1.87
CA HIS A 321 -6.84 -17.70 0.99
C HIS A 321 -7.23 -17.10 -0.36
N GLU A 322 -6.66 -15.96 -0.72
CA GLU A 322 -7.00 -15.17 -1.89
C GLU A 322 -5.76 -14.87 -2.73
N PHE A 323 -5.92 -14.79 -4.06
CA PHE A 323 -4.89 -14.21 -4.92
C PHE A 323 -4.89 -12.69 -4.82
N ALA A 324 -3.71 -12.09 -4.87
CA ALA A 324 -3.58 -10.65 -4.85
C ALA A 324 -4.16 -9.99 -6.12
N THR A 325 -4.27 -10.73 -7.23
CA THR A 325 -4.82 -10.25 -8.51
C THR A 325 -6.26 -9.72 -8.40
N TYR A 326 -7.05 -10.21 -7.45
CA TYR A 326 -8.42 -9.73 -7.23
C TYR A 326 -8.65 -9.16 -5.82
N VAL A 327 -7.57 -8.96 -5.05
CA VAL A 327 -7.61 -8.30 -3.76
C VAL A 327 -7.01 -6.91 -3.94
N GLN A 328 -7.59 -5.91 -3.28
CA GLN A 328 -7.00 -4.56 -3.30
C GLN A 328 -5.61 -4.59 -2.63
N PRO A 329 -4.54 -4.11 -3.30
CA PRO A 329 -3.18 -4.18 -2.77
C PRO A 329 -3.02 -3.56 -1.38
N LEU A 330 -3.74 -2.47 -1.10
CA LEU A 330 -3.74 -1.81 0.21
C LEU A 330 -4.36 -2.66 1.34
N THR A 331 -5.39 -3.44 1.03
CA THR A 331 -6.05 -4.35 1.98
C THR A 331 -5.10 -5.47 2.38
N LEU A 332 -4.47 -6.10 1.38
CA LEU A 332 -3.48 -7.15 1.61
C LEU A 332 -2.25 -6.62 2.37
N ALA A 333 -1.71 -5.46 2.00
CA ALA A 333 -0.61 -4.82 2.71
C ALA A 333 -0.96 -4.48 4.15
N THR A 334 -2.22 -4.10 4.43
CA THR A 334 -2.70 -3.84 5.79
C THR A 334 -2.70 -5.10 6.63
N VAL A 335 -3.19 -6.22 6.09
CA VAL A 335 -3.19 -7.51 6.81
C VAL A 335 -1.77 -7.98 7.08
N LEU A 336 -0.89 -7.93 6.08
CA LEU A 336 0.51 -8.34 6.21
C LEU A 336 1.27 -7.50 7.24
N ALA A 337 1.11 -6.17 7.21
CA ALA A 337 1.80 -5.26 8.14
C ALA A 337 1.26 -5.32 9.58
N SER A 338 -0.01 -5.71 9.75
CA SER A 338 -0.67 -5.71 11.06
C SER A 338 -0.51 -7.04 11.81
N SER A 339 -0.04 -8.09 11.15
CA SER A 339 -0.02 -9.47 11.66
C SER A 339 1.39 -9.94 11.99
N GLN A 340 1.57 -10.56 13.16
CA GLN A 340 2.84 -11.14 13.57
C GLN A 340 3.13 -12.48 12.88
N ARG A 341 2.12 -13.19 12.39
CA ARG A 341 2.31 -14.33 11.49
C ARG A 341 1.25 -14.32 10.40
N VAL A 342 1.64 -14.80 9.22
CA VAL A 342 0.76 -14.91 8.07
C VAL A 342 0.86 -16.31 7.50
N VAL A 343 -0.28 -16.92 7.18
CA VAL A 343 -0.36 -18.25 6.60
C VAL A 343 -0.95 -18.12 5.21
N PHE A 344 -0.17 -18.46 4.20
CA PHE A 344 -0.66 -18.64 2.84
C PHE A 344 -1.08 -20.09 2.65
N SER A 345 -2.20 -20.31 1.99
CA SER A 345 -2.70 -21.66 1.70
C SER A 345 -1.83 -22.44 0.70
N SER A 346 -1.06 -21.74 -0.14
CA SER A 346 -0.22 -22.32 -1.20
C SER A 346 0.97 -21.42 -1.53
N SER A 347 1.98 -21.96 -2.23
CA SER A 347 3.11 -21.14 -2.69
C SER A 347 2.67 -20.14 -3.77
N LEU A 348 1.69 -20.51 -4.59
CA LEU A 348 1.11 -19.67 -5.64
C LEU A 348 0.44 -18.41 -5.08
N THR A 349 -0.31 -18.52 -3.97
CA THR A 349 -0.93 -17.35 -3.31
C THR A 349 0.11 -16.42 -2.68
N GLN A 350 1.17 -16.99 -2.09
CA GLN A 350 2.31 -16.22 -1.58
C GLN A 350 3.04 -15.48 -2.71
N LYS A 351 3.32 -16.15 -3.83
CA LYS A 351 3.96 -15.56 -5.00
C LYS A 351 3.10 -14.44 -5.61
N SER A 352 1.79 -14.67 -5.75
CA SER A 352 0.86 -13.64 -6.21
C SER A 352 0.89 -12.39 -5.32
N ALA A 353 0.99 -12.56 -4.00
CA ALA A 353 1.13 -11.44 -3.07
C ALA A 353 2.43 -10.65 -3.26
N LEU A 354 3.55 -11.33 -3.58
CA LEU A 354 4.82 -10.67 -3.89
C LEU A 354 4.75 -9.89 -5.22
N GLU A 355 4.09 -10.45 -6.23
CA GLU A 355 3.96 -9.86 -7.57
C GLU A 355 3.04 -8.63 -7.61
N ALA A 356 2.06 -8.53 -6.71
CA ALA A 356 1.10 -7.42 -6.65
C ALA A 356 1.68 -6.08 -6.15
N GLY A 357 3.00 -5.92 -6.17
CA GLY A 357 3.69 -4.69 -5.75
C GLY A 357 3.79 -4.51 -4.24
N ILE A 358 3.46 -5.54 -3.45
CA ILE A 358 3.72 -5.56 -2.01
C ILE A 358 5.15 -6.06 -1.83
N THR A 359 6.07 -5.11 -1.90
CA THR A 359 7.50 -5.42 -1.88
C THR A 359 7.99 -5.88 -0.50
N GLY A 360 8.76 -6.98 -0.50
CA GLY A 360 9.47 -7.52 0.66
C GLY A 360 9.37 -9.04 0.79
N HIS A 361 10.42 -9.69 1.30
CA HIS A 361 10.33 -11.09 1.70
C HIS A 361 9.43 -11.14 2.93
N PHE A 362 8.24 -11.75 2.85
CA PHE A 362 7.32 -11.86 3.98
C PHE A 362 7.92 -12.73 5.08
N ARG A 363 8.76 -12.14 5.91
CA ARG A 363 9.53 -12.80 6.97
C ARG A 363 8.62 -13.48 8.00
N HIS A 364 7.41 -12.97 8.14
CA HIS A 364 6.38 -13.49 9.03
C HIS A 364 5.44 -14.49 8.37
N SER A 365 5.65 -14.83 7.10
CA SER A 365 4.78 -15.77 6.39
C SER A 365 5.24 -17.22 6.48
N VAL A 366 4.29 -18.14 6.34
CA VAL A 366 4.51 -19.56 6.08
C VAL A 366 3.50 -20.04 5.05
N VAL A 367 3.88 -21.04 4.25
CA VAL A 367 2.94 -21.75 3.38
C VAL A 367 2.47 -23.00 4.11
N ARG A 368 1.17 -23.10 4.38
CA ARG A 368 0.55 -24.28 5.00
C ARG A 368 -0.82 -24.53 4.37
N PRO A 369 -1.07 -25.75 3.84
CA PRO A 369 -2.38 -26.09 3.33
C PRO A 369 -3.36 -26.21 4.49
N GLN A 370 -4.60 -25.83 4.26
CA GLN A 370 -5.67 -26.03 5.22
C GLN A 370 -6.09 -27.50 5.30
N GLY A 371 -6.61 -27.89 6.45
CA GLY A 371 -7.23 -29.20 6.62
C GLY A 371 -8.57 -29.34 5.88
N ARG A 372 -8.99 -30.59 5.66
CA ARG A 372 -10.31 -30.94 5.16
C ARG A 372 -11.39 -30.41 6.11
N CYS A 373 -12.33 -29.66 5.56
CA CYS A 373 -13.44 -29.10 6.32
C CYS A 373 -14.64 -30.04 6.29
N VAL A 374 -15.40 -30.04 7.39
CA VAL A 374 -16.75 -30.62 7.42
C VAL A 374 -17.75 -29.49 7.22
N ILE A 375 -18.68 -29.66 6.29
CA ILE A 375 -19.77 -28.69 6.08
C ILE A 375 -20.81 -28.90 7.19
N PRO A 376 -21.07 -27.89 8.06
CA PRO A 376 -22.05 -28.04 9.12
C PRO A 376 -23.45 -28.27 8.57
N ASN A 377 -24.17 -29.26 9.12
CA ASN A 377 -25.57 -29.50 8.78
C ASN A 377 -26.46 -28.50 9.56
N VAL A 378 -26.60 -27.29 9.03
CA VAL A 378 -27.34 -26.20 9.71
C VAL A 378 -28.82 -26.23 9.33
N GLY A 379 -29.43 -27.41 9.19
CA GLY A 379 -30.88 -27.57 8.95
C GLY A 379 -31.48 -26.56 7.98
N ALA A 380 -30.71 -26.15 6.97
CA ALA A 380 -31.10 -25.08 6.10
C ALA A 380 -32.21 -25.67 5.25
N THR A 381 -33.38 -25.06 5.35
CA THR A 381 -34.34 -25.03 4.27
C THR A 381 -33.59 -24.60 3.01
N VAL A 382 -33.05 -25.58 2.28
CA VAL A 382 -33.06 -25.54 0.82
C VAL A 382 -34.46 -25.06 0.52
N SER A 383 -34.58 -23.86 -0.03
CA SER A 383 -35.89 -23.24 -0.25
C SER A 383 -36.85 -24.30 -0.79
N ASP A 384 -37.99 -24.49 -0.11
CA ASP A 384 -39.06 -25.45 -0.48
C ASP A 384 -39.61 -25.24 -1.91
N ASN A 385 -39.03 -24.32 -2.68
CA ASN A 385 -39.34 -24.02 -4.08
C ASN A 385 -38.32 -24.55 -5.09
N THR A 386 -37.26 -25.27 -4.69
CA THR A 386 -36.47 -26.03 -5.67
C THR A 386 -37.18 -27.34 -5.95
N VAL A 387 -38.03 -27.34 -6.98
CA VAL A 387 -38.35 -28.58 -7.71
C VAL A 387 -36.99 -29.25 -7.96
N ALA A 388 -36.77 -30.44 -7.39
CA ALA A 388 -35.54 -31.19 -7.59
C ALA A 388 -35.30 -31.28 -9.10
N ALA A 389 -34.40 -30.44 -9.60
CA ALA A 389 -34.08 -30.39 -11.01
C ALA A 389 -33.50 -31.77 -11.32
N LYS A 390 -34.28 -32.61 -12.00
CA LYS A 390 -33.76 -33.87 -12.49
C LYS A 390 -32.60 -33.54 -13.42
N PRO A 391 -31.45 -34.20 -13.27
CA PRO A 391 -30.33 -33.99 -14.16
C PRO A 391 -30.79 -34.22 -15.61
N SER A 392 -30.31 -33.39 -16.54
CA SER A 392 -30.58 -33.57 -17.97
C SER A 392 -29.94 -34.85 -18.52
N VAL A 393 -28.96 -35.39 -17.80
CA VAL A 393 -28.20 -36.60 -18.14
C VAL A 393 -28.45 -37.68 -17.09
N GLU A 394 -28.76 -38.91 -17.53
CA GLU A 394 -28.89 -40.07 -16.65
C GLU A 394 -27.49 -40.61 -16.28
N PHE A 395 -26.81 -39.96 -15.34
CA PHE A 395 -25.44 -40.34 -14.94
C PHE A 395 -25.32 -41.76 -14.36
N ASP A 396 -26.41 -42.35 -13.83
CA ASP A 396 -26.43 -43.74 -13.37
C ASP A 396 -26.22 -44.78 -14.50
N LYS A 397 -26.32 -44.35 -15.77
CA LYS A 397 -26.13 -45.20 -16.97
C LYS A 397 -24.87 -44.86 -17.76
N ALA A 398 -24.06 -43.91 -17.30
CA ALA A 398 -22.81 -43.53 -17.96
C ALA A 398 -21.71 -44.57 -17.69
N ASP A 399 -20.85 -44.81 -18.68
CA ASP A 399 -19.63 -45.61 -18.55
C ASP A 399 -18.55 -44.87 -17.77
N PHE A 400 -18.62 -43.53 -17.75
CA PHE A 400 -17.68 -42.66 -17.04
C PHE A 400 -18.37 -41.36 -16.61
N VAL A 401 -18.25 -41.01 -15.33
CA VAL A 401 -18.81 -39.80 -14.74
C VAL A 401 -17.68 -38.87 -14.30
N CYS A 402 -17.54 -37.74 -14.99
CA CYS A 402 -16.64 -36.65 -14.61
C CYS A 402 -17.44 -35.52 -13.95
N ILE A 403 -17.00 -35.09 -12.76
CA ILE A 403 -17.67 -34.01 -12.04
C ILE A 403 -16.84 -32.73 -11.97
N GLY A 404 -17.52 -31.59 -11.93
CA GLY A 404 -16.97 -30.28 -11.55
C GLY A 404 -17.78 -29.73 -10.38
N CYS A 405 -17.16 -28.97 -9.48
CA CYS A 405 -17.86 -28.44 -8.30
C CYS A 405 -17.47 -27.00 -8.02
N GLY A 406 -18.46 -26.16 -7.74
CA GLY A 406 -18.27 -24.77 -7.34
C GLY A 406 -19.33 -23.82 -7.89
N TYR A 407 -19.34 -22.59 -7.38
CA TYR A 407 -20.24 -21.55 -7.88
C TYR A 407 -19.98 -21.27 -9.36
N VAL A 408 -21.05 -21.09 -10.14
CA VAL A 408 -20.96 -20.81 -11.57
C VAL A 408 -20.45 -19.38 -11.78
N GLN A 409 -19.14 -19.29 -12.03
CA GLN A 409 -18.38 -18.05 -12.19
C GLN A 409 -17.29 -18.26 -13.23
N TYR A 410 -16.96 -17.20 -13.98
CA TYR A 410 -15.90 -17.24 -15.00
C TYR A 410 -14.55 -17.72 -14.46
N ARG A 411 -14.20 -17.29 -13.24
CA ARG A 411 -12.96 -17.72 -12.55
C ARG A 411 -12.89 -19.24 -12.37
N LYS A 412 -14.02 -19.91 -12.12
CA LYS A 412 -14.12 -21.36 -11.91
C LYS A 412 -14.05 -22.18 -13.20
N GLY A 413 -14.09 -21.53 -14.37
CA GLY A 413 -13.85 -22.20 -15.65
C GLY A 413 -14.92 -23.23 -16.01
N VAL A 414 -16.20 -22.93 -15.76
CA VAL A 414 -17.31 -23.80 -16.18
C VAL A 414 -17.36 -23.95 -17.71
N ASP A 415 -17.00 -22.90 -18.44
CA ASP A 415 -16.83 -22.92 -19.89
C ASP A 415 -15.69 -23.87 -20.34
N LEU A 416 -14.61 -23.93 -19.57
CA LEU A 416 -13.48 -24.85 -19.80
C LEU A 416 -13.85 -26.29 -19.46
N PHE A 417 -14.71 -26.50 -18.45
CA PHE A 417 -15.29 -27.80 -18.14
C PHE A 417 -16.11 -28.33 -19.33
N ILE A 418 -16.99 -27.48 -19.89
CA ILE A 418 -17.78 -27.80 -21.09
C ILE A 418 -16.87 -28.05 -22.30
N ALA A 419 -15.84 -27.22 -22.50
CA ALA A 419 -14.89 -27.40 -23.60
C ALA A 419 -14.12 -28.74 -23.48
N THR A 420 -13.78 -29.16 -22.25
CA THR A 420 -13.14 -30.45 -21.99
C THR A 420 -14.09 -31.61 -22.27
N ALA A 421 -15.37 -31.48 -21.94
CA ALA A 421 -16.40 -32.46 -22.33
C ALA A 421 -16.51 -32.60 -23.86
N ALA A 422 -16.47 -31.49 -24.60
CA ALA A 422 -16.45 -31.49 -26.06
C ALA A 422 -15.22 -32.22 -26.63
N ALA A 423 -14.03 -31.92 -26.10
CA ALA A 423 -12.79 -32.56 -26.51
C ALA A 423 -12.79 -34.06 -26.17
N TYR A 424 -13.28 -34.44 -24.98
CA TYR A 424 -13.44 -35.83 -24.58
C TYR A 424 -14.35 -36.59 -25.56
N LYS A 425 -15.55 -36.08 -25.85
CA LYS A 425 -16.51 -36.72 -26.78
C LYS A 425 -15.92 -36.89 -28.18
N ARG A 426 -15.11 -35.93 -28.64
CA ARG A 426 -14.44 -36.00 -29.94
C ARG A 426 -13.30 -37.04 -29.97
N LEU A 427 -12.52 -37.13 -28.90
CA LEU A 427 -11.39 -38.06 -28.79
C LEU A 427 -11.81 -39.49 -28.42
N ASN A 428 -12.97 -39.65 -27.79
CA ASN A 428 -13.48 -40.93 -27.30
C ASN A 428 -15.00 -41.10 -27.58
N PRO A 429 -15.44 -41.13 -28.86
CA PRO A 429 -16.85 -41.04 -29.25
C PRO A 429 -17.71 -42.26 -28.87
N GLU A 430 -17.09 -43.42 -28.63
CA GLU A 430 -17.80 -44.68 -28.33
C GLU A 430 -18.17 -44.83 -26.85
N THR A 431 -17.62 -43.98 -25.96
CA THR A 431 -17.86 -44.07 -24.51
C THR A 431 -19.06 -43.21 -24.12
N ASN A 432 -20.01 -43.78 -23.39
CA ASN A 432 -21.12 -43.02 -22.82
C ASN A 432 -20.64 -42.22 -21.59
N VAL A 433 -20.31 -40.94 -21.78
CA VAL A 433 -19.73 -40.09 -20.73
C VAL A 433 -20.73 -39.06 -20.20
N ALA A 434 -20.71 -38.83 -18.88
CA ALA A 434 -21.46 -37.76 -18.24
C ALA A 434 -20.52 -36.75 -17.57
N PHE A 435 -20.69 -35.48 -17.91
CA PHE A 435 -20.00 -34.34 -17.29
C PHE A 435 -20.98 -33.55 -16.42
N VAL A 436 -20.83 -33.61 -15.11
CA VAL A 436 -21.79 -33.02 -14.16
C VAL A 436 -21.13 -31.89 -13.35
N TRP A 437 -21.60 -30.66 -13.53
CA TRP A 437 -21.20 -29.54 -12.69
C TRP A 437 -22.18 -29.35 -11.54
N VAL A 438 -21.70 -29.24 -10.30
CA VAL A 438 -22.52 -29.03 -9.10
C VAL A 438 -22.19 -27.69 -8.43
N GLY A 439 -23.18 -26.79 -8.35
CA GLY A 439 -23.08 -25.57 -7.57
C GLY A 439 -24.08 -24.48 -7.95
N GLU A 440 -24.25 -23.52 -7.06
CA GLU A 440 -25.15 -22.37 -7.27
C GLU A 440 -24.65 -21.41 -8.36
N GLY A 441 -25.55 -20.57 -8.87
CA GLY A 441 -25.22 -19.43 -9.75
C GLY A 441 -25.55 -19.61 -11.23
N TYR A 442 -25.98 -20.80 -11.66
CA TYR A 442 -26.44 -21.01 -13.03
C TYR A 442 -27.89 -20.54 -13.20
N ASP A 443 -28.07 -19.42 -13.89
CA ASP A 443 -29.41 -18.90 -14.25
C ASP A 443 -29.36 -18.32 -15.67
N PRO A 444 -29.47 -19.14 -16.72
CA PRO A 444 -29.36 -18.67 -18.10
C PRO A 444 -30.51 -17.74 -18.54
N VAL A 445 -31.56 -17.60 -17.72
CA VAL A 445 -32.68 -16.68 -17.99
C VAL A 445 -32.37 -15.28 -17.49
N ARG A 446 -31.75 -15.15 -16.31
CA ARG A 446 -31.48 -13.85 -15.67
C ARG A 446 -30.03 -13.39 -15.78
N ASP A 447 -29.08 -14.32 -15.85
CA ASP A 447 -27.66 -14.03 -16.02
C ASP A 447 -27.26 -14.14 -17.50
N LEU A 448 -27.36 -12.99 -18.19
CA LEU A 448 -26.93 -12.82 -19.58
C LEU A 448 -25.40 -12.60 -19.71
N GLY A 449 -24.68 -12.45 -18.59
CA GLY A 449 -23.25 -12.17 -18.58
C GLY A 449 -22.40 -13.43 -18.69
N TYR A 450 -22.88 -14.56 -18.16
CA TYR A 450 -22.13 -15.80 -18.19
C TYR A 450 -23.01 -17.04 -18.40
N SER A 451 -24.04 -17.25 -17.58
CA SER A 451 -24.89 -18.44 -17.65
C SER A 451 -25.56 -18.65 -19.02
N ALA A 452 -26.05 -17.57 -19.66
CA ALA A 452 -26.63 -17.65 -21.00
C ALA A 452 -25.62 -18.17 -22.05
N TRP A 453 -24.34 -17.81 -21.93
CA TRP A 453 -23.28 -18.26 -22.83
C TRP A 453 -22.87 -19.71 -22.58
N LEU A 454 -22.89 -20.17 -21.32
CA LEU A 454 -22.67 -21.57 -20.99
C LEU A 454 -23.76 -22.46 -21.60
N LYS A 455 -25.03 -22.00 -21.54
CA LYS A 455 -26.16 -22.71 -22.17
C LYS A 455 -25.97 -22.81 -23.68
N ASP A 456 -25.69 -21.68 -24.35
CA ASP A 456 -25.47 -21.65 -25.80
C ASP A 456 -24.25 -22.52 -26.21
N GLN A 457 -23.18 -22.53 -25.40
CA GLN A 457 -22.03 -23.41 -25.61
C GLN A 457 -22.40 -24.90 -25.58
N ILE A 458 -23.21 -25.34 -24.61
CA ILE A 458 -23.67 -26.73 -24.49
C ILE A 458 -24.51 -27.11 -25.72
N GLU A 459 -25.51 -26.28 -26.06
CA GLU A 459 -26.46 -26.54 -27.16
C GLU A 459 -25.73 -26.59 -28.51
N ARG A 460 -24.89 -25.59 -28.82
CA ARG A 460 -24.17 -25.53 -30.10
C ARG A 460 -23.06 -26.56 -30.23
N SER A 461 -22.55 -27.07 -29.12
CA SER A 461 -21.55 -28.14 -29.11
C SER A 461 -22.17 -29.54 -29.18
N GLY A 462 -23.51 -29.67 -29.16
CA GLY A 462 -24.20 -30.96 -29.16
C GLY A 462 -23.90 -31.78 -27.90
N LEU A 463 -23.90 -31.10 -26.74
CA LEU A 463 -23.55 -31.66 -25.44
C LEU A 463 -24.76 -31.77 -24.49
N ASP A 464 -25.98 -31.55 -24.96
CA ASP A 464 -27.20 -31.60 -24.14
C ASP A 464 -27.39 -32.95 -23.42
N ASP A 465 -26.92 -34.03 -24.03
CA ASP A 465 -26.94 -35.41 -23.52
C ASP A 465 -25.69 -35.79 -22.72
N VAL A 466 -24.70 -34.90 -22.64
CA VAL A 466 -23.39 -35.17 -22.01
C VAL A 466 -23.15 -34.27 -20.80
N VAL A 467 -23.53 -32.99 -20.85
CA VAL A 467 -23.25 -32.01 -19.80
C VAL A 467 -24.53 -31.66 -19.03
N SER A 468 -24.45 -31.70 -17.70
CA SER A 468 -25.50 -31.25 -16.79
C SER A 468 -24.95 -30.25 -15.77
N LEU A 469 -25.56 -29.06 -15.70
CA LEU A 469 -25.25 -28.05 -14.68
C LEU A 469 -26.35 -28.10 -13.59
N MET A 470 -25.99 -28.53 -12.39
CA MET A 470 -26.90 -28.79 -11.28
C MET A 470 -26.73 -27.75 -10.15
N PRO A 471 -27.81 -27.44 -9.40
CA PRO A 471 -27.73 -26.58 -8.21
C PRO A 471 -26.86 -27.20 -7.11
N ALA A 472 -26.57 -26.44 -6.05
CA ALA A 472 -25.78 -26.98 -4.95
C ALA A 472 -26.50 -28.14 -4.23
N MET A 473 -25.71 -29.09 -3.76
CA MET A 473 -26.16 -30.25 -2.99
C MET A 473 -25.85 -30.06 -1.51
N ASP A 474 -26.60 -30.76 -0.65
CA ASP A 474 -26.20 -30.90 0.75
C ASP A 474 -24.91 -31.73 0.89
N ALA A 475 -24.34 -31.70 2.09
CA ALA A 475 -23.04 -32.34 2.35
C ALA A 475 -23.06 -33.87 2.16
N GLU A 476 -24.19 -34.53 2.44
CA GLU A 476 -24.31 -36.00 2.34
C GLU A 476 -24.42 -36.43 0.87
N ALA A 477 -25.25 -35.73 0.09
CA ALA A 477 -25.39 -35.95 -1.34
C ALA A 477 -24.09 -35.66 -2.09
N LEU A 478 -23.39 -34.57 -1.75
CA LEU A 478 -22.10 -34.24 -2.37
C LEU A 478 -21.02 -35.28 -2.03
N LEU A 479 -20.99 -35.77 -0.78
CA LEU A 479 -20.07 -36.84 -0.38
C LEU A 479 -20.36 -38.16 -1.12
N LYS A 480 -21.65 -38.48 -1.31
CA LYS A 480 -22.05 -39.65 -2.10
C LYS A 480 -21.56 -39.50 -3.54
N LEU A 481 -21.72 -38.31 -4.14
CA LEU A 481 -21.25 -38.03 -5.50
C LEU A 481 -19.73 -38.22 -5.64
N TYR A 482 -18.93 -37.73 -4.69
CA TYR A 482 -17.48 -37.95 -4.71
C TYR A 482 -17.08 -39.42 -4.67
N ARG A 483 -17.88 -40.27 -4.05
CA ARG A 483 -17.63 -41.72 -3.94
C ARG A 483 -18.08 -42.52 -5.15
N THR A 484 -19.01 -41.98 -5.94
CA THR A 484 -19.59 -42.69 -7.09
C THR A 484 -19.10 -42.17 -8.43
N ALA A 485 -18.57 -40.95 -8.51
CA ALA A 485 -17.95 -40.42 -9.72
C ALA A 485 -16.60 -41.10 -10.01
N ASP A 486 -16.19 -41.08 -11.27
CA ASP A 486 -14.93 -41.71 -11.71
C ASP A 486 -13.75 -40.73 -11.73
N ALA A 487 -14.04 -39.45 -11.98
CA ALA A 487 -13.04 -38.39 -11.91
C ALA A 487 -13.66 -37.02 -11.59
N MET A 488 -12.82 -36.10 -11.13
CA MET A 488 -13.12 -34.68 -11.02
C MET A 488 -12.24 -33.87 -11.97
N LEU A 489 -12.84 -32.90 -12.66
CA LEU A 489 -12.11 -31.88 -13.40
C LEU A 489 -12.19 -30.55 -12.64
N LEU A 490 -11.04 -30.11 -12.13
CA LEU A 490 -10.88 -28.78 -11.53
C LEU A 490 -10.44 -27.81 -12.64
N SER A 491 -11.43 -27.28 -13.37
CA SER A 491 -11.21 -26.41 -14.55
C SER A 491 -11.01 -24.93 -14.20
N SER A 492 -10.81 -24.59 -12.93
CA SER A 492 -10.60 -23.22 -12.48
C SER A 492 -9.43 -22.55 -13.22
N ARG A 493 -9.62 -21.29 -13.62
CA ARG A 493 -8.53 -20.43 -14.12
C ARG A 493 -7.61 -20.00 -12.97
N LEU A 494 -8.20 -19.66 -11.84
CA LEU A 494 -7.50 -19.31 -10.62
C LEU A 494 -8.33 -19.81 -9.44
N ASP A 495 -7.78 -20.65 -8.57
CA ASP A 495 -8.41 -21.09 -7.32
C ASP A 495 -7.38 -21.27 -6.19
N PRO A 496 -7.37 -20.39 -5.17
CA PRO A 496 -6.30 -20.36 -4.17
C PRO A 496 -6.03 -21.73 -3.54
N PHE A 497 -7.08 -22.34 -2.99
CA PHE A 497 -7.05 -23.66 -2.37
C PHE A 497 -8.48 -24.22 -2.19
N PRO A 498 -9.07 -24.86 -3.22
CA PRO A 498 -10.49 -25.21 -3.21
C PRO A 498 -10.84 -26.38 -2.27
N ASN A 499 -11.79 -26.16 -1.35
CA ASN A 499 -12.30 -27.21 -0.44
C ASN A 499 -12.82 -28.45 -1.19
N VAL A 500 -13.54 -28.24 -2.30
CA VAL A 500 -14.07 -29.34 -3.13
C VAL A 500 -12.98 -30.26 -3.67
N ALA A 501 -11.80 -29.72 -3.96
CA ALA A 501 -10.67 -30.52 -4.40
C ALA A 501 -10.07 -31.32 -3.24
N ILE A 502 -9.96 -30.72 -2.04
CA ILE A 502 -9.53 -31.44 -0.83
C ILE A 502 -10.48 -32.61 -0.54
N ASP A 503 -11.79 -32.39 -0.66
CA ASP A 503 -12.79 -33.44 -0.44
C ASP A 503 -12.66 -34.57 -1.47
N ALA A 504 -12.54 -34.24 -2.76
CA ALA A 504 -12.31 -35.22 -3.81
C ALA A 504 -11.03 -36.04 -3.57
N ILE A 505 -9.91 -35.36 -3.25
CA ILE A 505 -8.62 -36.02 -2.94
C ILE A 505 -8.76 -36.93 -1.71
N ALA A 506 -9.49 -36.50 -0.68
CA ALA A 506 -9.72 -37.27 0.54
C ALA A 506 -10.61 -38.50 0.35
N GLU A 507 -11.60 -38.43 -0.54
CA GLU A 507 -12.39 -39.61 -0.95
C GLU A 507 -11.66 -40.48 -1.98
N GLY A 508 -10.50 -40.03 -2.48
CA GLY A 508 -9.68 -40.72 -3.47
C GLY A 508 -10.25 -40.67 -4.89
N LEU A 509 -11.02 -39.63 -5.22
CA LEU A 509 -11.52 -39.37 -6.56
C LEU A 509 -10.39 -38.79 -7.42
N PRO A 510 -9.96 -39.45 -8.51
CA PRO A 510 -8.97 -38.91 -9.43
C PRO A 510 -9.30 -37.46 -9.84
N LEU A 511 -8.37 -36.53 -9.63
CA LEU A 511 -8.59 -35.10 -9.86
C LEU A 511 -7.62 -34.60 -10.93
N VAL A 512 -8.16 -34.15 -12.07
CA VAL A 512 -7.41 -33.48 -13.14
C VAL A 512 -7.50 -31.97 -12.95
N SER A 513 -6.38 -31.26 -13.05
CA SER A 513 -6.33 -29.80 -12.85
C SER A 513 -5.32 -29.11 -13.76
N PHE A 514 -5.49 -27.81 -13.97
CA PHE A 514 -4.53 -26.99 -14.71
C PHE A 514 -3.35 -26.56 -13.84
N LYS A 515 -2.14 -26.68 -14.38
CA LYS A 515 -0.90 -26.20 -13.79
C LYS A 515 -0.96 -24.69 -13.52
N ASP A 516 -0.40 -24.26 -12.39
CA ASP A 516 -0.35 -22.85 -11.94
C ASP A 516 -1.72 -22.18 -11.75
N ALA A 517 -2.83 -22.94 -11.82
CA ALA A 517 -4.18 -22.40 -11.65
C ALA A 517 -4.66 -22.47 -10.20
N ASN A 518 -4.16 -23.42 -9.40
CA ASN A 518 -4.67 -23.66 -8.07
C ASN A 518 -3.62 -24.25 -7.12
N GLY A 519 -3.82 -24.07 -5.82
CA GLY A 519 -2.84 -24.50 -4.83
C GLY A 519 -2.79 -26.00 -4.57
N VAL A 520 -3.80 -26.80 -4.97
CA VAL A 520 -3.72 -28.27 -4.77
C VAL A 520 -2.81 -28.94 -5.79
N SER A 521 -2.63 -28.35 -6.98
CA SER A 521 -1.73 -28.85 -8.02
C SER A 521 -0.29 -29.03 -7.52
N GLU A 522 0.22 -28.12 -6.68
CA GLU A 522 1.57 -28.20 -6.06
C GLU A 522 1.77 -29.52 -5.30
N TYR A 523 0.72 -30.02 -4.63
CA TYR A 523 0.77 -31.26 -3.87
C TYR A 523 0.63 -32.50 -4.75
N LEU A 524 -0.15 -32.41 -5.83
CA LEU A 524 -0.25 -33.47 -6.83
C LEU A 524 1.07 -33.64 -7.59
N GLU A 525 1.73 -32.54 -7.96
CA GLU A 525 3.03 -32.56 -8.64
C GLU A 525 4.15 -33.17 -7.79
N SER A 526 4.00 -33.17 -6.46
CA SER A 526 4.98 -33.78 -5.54
C SER A 526 4.98 -35.32 -5.52
N ASP A 527 3.97 -35.95 -6.11
CA ASP A 527 3.87 -37.41 -6.27
C ASP A 527 4.03 -37.78 -7.75
N GLU A 528 4.96 -38.69 -8.04
CA GLU A 528 5.32 -39.08 -9.41
C GLU A 528 4.10 -39.57 -10.22
N LEU A 529 3.19 -40.33 -9.61
CA LEU A 529 1.99 -40.83 -10.28
C LEU A 529 0.97 -39.71 -10.51
N LEU A 530 0.74 -38.89 -9.48
CA LEU A 530 -0.28 -37.84 -9.50
C LEU A 530 0.11 -36.63 -10.35
N SER A 531 1.40 -36.40 -10.57
CA SER A 531 1.92 -35.31 -11.41
C SER A 531 1.31 -35.31 -12.81
N SER A 532 1.00 -36.49 -13.36
CA SER A 532 0.38 -36.63 -14.68
C SER A 532 -1.08 -36.14 -14.75
N LEU A 533 -1.72 -35.85 -13.61
CA LEU A 533 -3.06 -35.26 -13.53
C LEU A 533 -3.04 -33.72 -13.53
N VAL A 534 -1.85 -33.12 -13.44
CA VAL A 534 -1.66 -31.67 -13.56
C VAL A 534 -1.22 -31.36 -14.99
N VAL A 535 -2.17 -30.89 -15.79
CA VAL A 535 -1.98 -30.63 -17.22
C VAL A 535 -1.59 -29.17 -17.47
N PRO A 536 -0.99 -28.82 -18.62
CA PRO A 536 -0.61 -27.43 -18.91
C PRO A 536 -1.78 -26.44 -18.76
N TYR A 537 -1.46 -25.19 -18.41
CA TYR A 537 -2.46 -24.18 -18.08
C TYR A 537 -3.47 -23.98 -19.21
N LEU A 538 -4.75 -24.21 -18.91
CA LEU A 538 -5.90 -24.13 -19.82
C LEU A 538 -5.82 -25.05 -21.07
N ASP A 539 -5.02 -26.10 -21.02
CA ASP A 539 -4.93 -27.08 -22.11
C ASP A 539 -6.06 -28.12 -22.03
N ILE A 540 -7.10 -27.86 -22.82
CA ILE A 540 -8.33 -28.65 -22.88
C ILE A 540 -8.09 -30.07 -23.43
N GLU A 541 -7.23 -30.21 -24.45
CA GLU A 541 -6.94 -31.51 -25.04
C GLU A 541 -6.16 -32.40 -24.07
N ALA A 542 -5.18 -31.81 -23.36
CA ALA A 542 -4.43 -32.52 -22.34
C ALA A 542 -5.33 -32.95 -21.17
N ALA A 543 -6.25 -32.09 -20.73
CA ALA A 543 -7.22 -32.44 -19.70
C ALA A 543 -8.13 -33.61 -20.15
N ALA A 544 -8.65 -33.58 -21.38
CA ALA A 544 -9.45 -34.65 -21.94
C ALA A 544 -8.67 -35.96 -22.05
N ALA A 545 -7.42 -35.92 -22.53
CA ALA A 545 -6.56 -37.08 -22.65
C ALA A 545 -6.28 -37.74 -21.29
N ALA A 546 -6.03 -36.95 -20.25
CA ALA A 546 -5.84 -37.46 -18.89
C ALA A 546 -7.10 -38.17 -18.36
N LEU A 547 -8.29 -37.62 -18.62
CA LEU A 547 -9.56 -38.25 -18.24
C LEU A 547 -9.81 -39.56 -19.01
N ILE A 548 -9.50 -39.60 -20.31
CA ILE A 548 -9.59 -40.82 -21.13
C ILE A 548 -8.63 -41.91 -20.63
N GLU A 549 -7.43 -41.53 -20.20
CA GLU A 549 -6.48 -42.48 -19.63
C GLU A 549 -6.99 -43.07 -18.30
N LEU A 550 -7.63 -42.26 -17.46
CA LEU A 550 -8.27 -42.73 -16.23
C LEU A 550 -9.43 -43.70 -16.52
N GLN A 551 -10.24 -43.40 -17.53
CA GLN A 551 -11.37 -44.23 -17.96
C GLN A 551 -10.91 -45.59 -18.53
N SER A 552 -9.90 -45.58 -19.40
CA SER A 552 -9.44 -46.78 -20.12
C SER A 552 -8.50 -47.67 -19.31
N ASN A 553 -7.94 -47.18 -18.19
CA ASN A 553 -6.97 -47.92 -17.37
C ASN A 553 -7.39 -48.00 -15.90
N GLU A 554 -8.24 -48.96 -15.59
CA GLU A 554 -8.76 -49.20 -14.23
C GLU A 554 -7.64 -49.39 -13.19
N LYS A 555 -6.55 -50.07 -13.56
CA LYS A 555 -5.40 -50.28 -12.66
C LYS A 555 -4.72 -48.96 -12.30
N ARG A 556 -4.58 -48.04 -13.27
CA ARG A 556 -4.06 -46.69 -13.03
C ARG A 556 -5.02 -45.89 -12.14
N SER A 557 -6.31 -45.90 -12.44
CA SER A 557 -7.34 -45.21 -11.63
C SER A 557 -7.33 -45.66 -10.16
N ARG A 558 -7.31 -46.99 -9.90
CA ARG A 558 -7.23 -47.53 -8.54
C ARG A 558 -5.97 -47.09 -7.79
N LYS A 559 -4.80 -47.15 -8.45
CA LYS A 559 -3.54 -46.66 -7.86
C LYS A 559 -3.59 -45.17 -7.56
N THR A 560 -4.12 -44.36 -8.47
CA THR A 560 -4.33 -42.92 -8.26
C THR A 560 -5.18 -42.68 -7.02
N SER A 561 -6.30 -43.39 -6.86
CA SER A 561 -7.18 -43.28 -5.69
C SER A 561 -6.43 -43.55 -4.37
N GLU A 562 -5.62 -44.60 -4.33
CA GLU A 562 -4.82 -44.94 -3.14
C GLU A 562 -3.77 -43.86 -2.81
N HIS A 563 -3.10 -43.32 -3.82
CA HIS A 563 -2.12 -42.24 -3.66
C HIS A 563 -2.79 -40.96 -3.14
N LEU A 564 -3.95 -40.59 -3.69
CA LEU A 564 -4.72 -39.43 -3.27
C LEU A 564 -5.17 -39.53 -1.80
N LYS A 565 -5.69 -40.68 -1.36
CA LYS A 565 -6.07 -40.91 0.04
C LYS A 565 -4.88 -40.78 1.00
N ARG A 566 -3.71 -41.29 0.61
CA ARG A 566 -2.47 -41.15 1.39
C ARG A 566 -1.97 -39.71 1.43
N LEU A 567 -2.10 -38.97 0.32
CA LEU A 567 -1.78 -37.56 0.27
C LEU A 567 -2.70 -36.76 1.21
N ALA A 568 -4.02 -37.01 1.13
CA ALA A 568 -5.02 -36.33 1.95
C ALA A 568 -4.78 -36.52 3.45
N SER A 569 -4.55 -37.76 3.89
CA SER A 569 -4.35 -38.07 5.31
C SER A 569 -3.07 -37.43 5.87
N LYS A 570 -2.06 -37.22 5.02
CA LYS A 570 -0.79 -36.60 5.39
C LYS A 570 -0.84 -35.07 5.37
N GLN A 571 -1.51 -34.47 4.39
CA GLN A 571 -1.42 -33.02 4.13
C GLN A 571 -2.65 -32.22 4.55
N PHE A 572 -3.83 -32.84 4.56
CA PHE A 572 -5.12 -32.14 4.73
C PHE A 572 -5.85 -32.55 6.01
N ASN A 573 -5.11 -32.83 7.08
CA ASN A 573 -5.69 -33.14 8.39
C ASN A 573 -6.01 -31.84 9.16
N MET A 574 -7.28 -31.66 9.56
CA MET A 574 -7.72 -30.46 10.28
C MET A 574 -7.13 -30.34 11.69
N VAL A 575 -6.90 -31.45 12.39
CA VAL A 575 -6.30 -31.44 13.74
C VAL A 575 -4.86 -30.98 13.65
N ASP A 576 -4.07 -31.58 12.75
CA ASP A 576 -2.67 -31.20 12.54
C ASP A 576 -2.55 -29.73 12.07
N TYR A 577 -3.48 -29.28 11.22
CA TYR A 577 -3.56 -27.89 10.79
C TYR A 577 -3.79 -26.94 11.98
N VAL A 578 -4.75 -27.24 12.85
CA VAL A 578 -5.05 -26.43 14.04
C VAL A 578 -3.89 -26.44 15.03
N ASP A 579 -3.21 -27.57 15.24
CA ASP A 579 -2.02 -27.64 16.08
C ASP A 579 -0.88 -26.77 15.53
N ASN A 580 -0.72 -26.74 14.21
CA ASN A 580 0.22 -25.81 13.57
C ASN A 580 -0.16 -24.34 13.82
N LEU A 581 -1.44 -24.00 13.67
CA LEU A 581 -1.95 -22.65 13.94
C LEU A 581 -1.77 -22.24 15.41
N GLN A 582 -1.94 -23.17 16.36
CA GLN A 582 -1.67 -22.91 17.78
C GLN A 582 -0.20 -22.55 18.02
N ASN A 583 0.74 -23.29 17.44
CA ASN A 583 2.17 -22.95 17.51
C ASN A 583 2.45 -21.56 16.87
N LEU A 584 1.80 -21.23 15.75
CA LEU A 584 1.92 -19.90 15.13
C LEU A 584 1.34 -18.79 16.01
N LEU A 585 0.25 -19.04 16.74
CA LEU A 585 -0.30 -18.09 17.73
C LEU A 585 0.70 -17.87 18.87
N GLU A 586 1.37 -18.92 19.36
CA GLU A 586 2.41 -18.77 20.39
C GLU A 586 3.62 -17.99 19.88
N GLN A 587 4.05 -18.23 18.65
CA GLN A 587 5.08 -17.42 17.98
C GLN A 587 4.63 -15.96 17.82
N ALA A 588 3.38 -15.70 17.41
CA ALA A 588 2.83 -14.36 17.28
C ALA A 588 2.85 -13.61 18.63
N VAL A 589 2.48 -14.28 19.72
CA VAL A 589 2.57 -13.72 21.08
C VAL A 589 4.01 -13.40 21.46
N ALA A 590 4.97 -14.27 21.16
CA ALA A 590 6.39 -14.04 21.43
C ALA A 590 6.95 -12.86 20.62
N ILE A 591 6.62 -12.77 19.34
CA ILE A 591 6.98 -11.65 18.46
C ILE A 591 6.39 -10.35 19.01
N SER A 592 5.10 -10.32 19.34
CA SER A 592 4.47 -9.10 19.86
C SER A 592 5.08 -8.63 21.18
N ARG A 593 5.55 -9.55 22.04
CA ARG A 593 6.33 -9.18 23.24
C ARG A 593 7.67 -8.55 22.87
N GLN A 594 8.39 -9.14 21.91
CA GLN A 594 9.66 -8.60 21.42
C GLN A 594 9.48 -7.21 20.81
N GLU A 595 8.44 -7.00 20.00
CA GLU A 595 8.09 -5.69 19.45
C GLU A 595 7.90 -4.64 20.55
N ARG A 596 7.18 -4.96 21.64
CA ARG A 596 7.01 -4.05 22.78
C ARG A 596 8.34 -3.71 23.43
N THR A 597 9.20 -4.71 23.66
CA THR A 597 10.55 -4.49 24.21
C THR A 597 11.40 -3.61 23.30
N ASP A 598 11.29 -3.77 21.99
CA ASP A 598 12.01 -2.95 20.99
C ASP A 598 11.50 -1.51 20.97
N VAL A 599 10.18 -1.31 21.01
CA VAL A 599 9.56 0.01 21.13
C VAL A 599 10.01 0.73 22.40
N GLU A 600 9.95 0.04 23.55
CA GLU A 600 10.41 0.60 24.83
C GLU A 600 11.90 0.94 24.80
N THR A 601 12.72 0.09 24.18
CA THR A 601 14.16 0.33 24.02
C THR A 601 14.43 1.60 23.22
N ILE A 602 13.76 1.75 22.08
CA ILE A 602 13.93 2.90 21.18
C ILE A 602 13.47 4.19 21.87
N LEU A 603 12.29 4.17 22.51
CA LEU A 603 11.78 5.33 23.25
C LEU A 603 12.68 5.72 24.43
N LYS A 604 13.22 4.75 25.16
CA LYS A 604 14.09 5.00 26.33
C LYS A 604 15.42 5.65 25.95
N HIS A 605 16.07 5.18 24.89
CA HIS A 605 17.40 5.67 24.52
C HIS A 605 17.34 6.96 23.69
N GLY A 606 16.15 7.32 23.19
CA GLY A 606 15.97 8.44 22.29
C GLY A 606 16.70 8.24 20.95
N GLY A 607 16.37 9.09 19.99
CA GLY A 607 17.05 9.11 18.69
C GLY A 607 16.34 8.29 17.63
N VAL A 608 15.06 8.52 17.42
CA VAL A 608 14.50 8.34 16.09
C VAL A 608 14.42 9.72 15.47
N ASP A 609 14.89 9.85 14.24
CA ASP A 609 14.67 11.03 13.43
C ASP A 609 13.34 10.87 12.71
N PHE A 610 12.32 11.62 13.14
CA PHE A 610 10.98 11.55 12.57
C PHE A 610 10.95 11.99 11.10
N ASP A 611 11.88 12.85 10.69
CA ASP A 611 12.01 13.23 9.28
C ASP A 611 12.42 12.00 8.46
N MET A 612 13.32 11.16 8.98
CA MET A 612 13.74 9.92 8.31
C MET A 612 12.60 8.90 8.20
N LEU A 613 11.68 8.89 9.17
CA LEU A 613 10.46 8.07 9.11
C LEU A 613 9.35 8.67 8.23
N GLY A 614 9.54 9.88 7.68
CA GLY A 614 8.60 10.52 6.74
C GLY A 614 7.40 11.16 7.43
N ILE A 615 7.57 11.58 8.68
CA ILE A 615 6.51 12.13 9.51
C ILE A 615 6.76 13.63 9.68
N GLN A 616 5.83 14.43 9.15
CA GLN A 616 5.91 15.90 9.17
C GLN A 616 5.04 16.56 10.24
N ASP A 617 4.10 15.82 10.85
CA ASP A 617 3.24 16.29 11.93
C ASP A 617 3.89 16.05 13.32
N ASP A 618 3.23 16.46 14.40
CA ASP A 618 3.59 16.14 15.80
C ASP A 618 2.76 14.94 16.31
N PRO A 619 3.00 13.69 15.83
CA PRO A 619 2.26 12.54 16.29
C PRO A 619 2.72 12.07 17.67
N ASP A 620 1.92 11.21 18.29
CA ASP A 620 2.37 10.43 19.43
C ASP A 620 3.62 9.60 19.04
N GLN A 621 4.75 9.92 19.67
CA GLN A 621 6.03 9.27 19.39
C GLN A 621 5.97 7.75 19.55
N LYS A 622 5.14 7.25 20.49
CA LYS A 622 4.99 5.82 20.73
C LYS A 622 4.34 5.12 19.54
N ASP A 623 3.32 5.73 18.95
CA ASP A 623 2.61 5.15 17.81
C ASP A 623 3.51 5.07 16.58
N VAL A 624 4.32 6.10 16.36
CA VAL A 624 5.33 6.12 15.28
C VAL A 624 6.34 4.99 15.45
N VAL A 625 6.95 4.88 16.61
CA VAL A 625 7.98 3.87 16.88
C VAL A 625 7.37 2.47 16.81
N SER A 626 6.15 2.29 17.34
CA SER A 626 5.40 1.03 17.23
C SER A 626 5.17 0.63 15.77
N ASN A 627 4.73 1.56 14.94
CA ASN A 627 4.52 1.30 13.51
C ASN A 627 5.84 0.98 12.79
N TYR A 628 6.92 1.72 13.08
CA TYR A 628 8.26 1.42 12.55
C TYR A 628 8.71 0.00 12.89
N VAL A 629 8.66 -0.39 14.17
CA VAL A 629 9.08 -1.73 14.63
C VAL A 629 8.26 -2.83 13.94
N ARG A 630 6.94 -2.66 13.84
CA ARG A 630 6.04 -3.63 13.19
C ARG A 630 6.33 -3.78 11.70
N LEU A 631 6.51 -2.67 10.98
CA LEU A 631 6.81 -2.69 9.54
C LEU A 631 8.17 -3.37 9.26
N CYS A 632 9.19 -3.05 10.06
CA CYS A 632 10.50 -3.71 9.99
C CYS A 632 10.38 -5.22 10.24
N ALA A 633 9.63 -5.62 11.26
CA ALA A 633 9.37 -7.02 11.54
C ALA A 633 8.73 -7.67 10.31
N ALA A 634 7.53 -7.20 9.92
CA ALA A 634 6.74 -7.73 8.81
C ALA A 634 7.55 -7.82 7.50
N SER A 635 8.59 -6.99 7.35
CA SER A 635 9.35 -6.81 6.11
C SER A 635 8.40 -6.41 4.97
N VAL A 636 7.34 -5.67 5.30
CA VAL A 636 6.31 -5.18 4.37
C VAL A 636 6.58 -3.71 4.13
N ASN A 637 6.91 -3.34 2.89
CA ASN A 637 7.11 -1.95 2.53
C ASN A 637 5.91 -1.39 1.75
N ARG A 638 5.38 -0.26 2.21
CA ARG A 638 4.31 0.49 1.55
C ARG A 638 4.79 1.36 0.39
N THR A 639 6.10 1.44 0.17
CA THR A 639 6.71 2.07 -1.02
C THR A 639 7.08 0.97 -2.01
N SER A 640 6.96 1.28 -3.30
CA SER A 640 7.03 0.34 -4.44
C SER A 640 8.36 -0.43 -4.61
N ASN A 641 9.35 -0.27 -3.72
CA ASN A 641 10.73 -0.69 -3.97
C ASN A 641 11.37 -1.55 -2.86
N GLY A 642 10.63 -1.97 -1.82
CA GLY A 642 11.14 -2.96 -0.85
C GLY A 642 12.10 -2.38 0.19
N ILE A 643 11.99 -1.09 0.51
CA ILE A 643 12.99 -0.38 1.29
C ILE A 643 12.58 -0.12 2.74
N GLU A 644 13.31 -0.72 3.69
CA GLU A 644 13.27 -0.37 5.12
C GLU A 644 13.71 1.09 5.31
N ARG A 645 12.84 1.93 5.93
CA ARG A 645 13.19 3.31 6.29
C ARG A 645 14.27 3.30 7.38
N ARG A 646 15.20 4.25 7.31
CA ARG A 646 16.24 4.40 8.33
C ARG A 646 15.68 5.13 9.54
N PRO A 647 15.97 4.67 10.77
CA PRO A 647 15.48 5.33 11.98
C PRO A 647 16.26 6.60 12.33
N ILE A 648 17.51 6.73 11.85
CA ILE A 648 18.37 7.91 12.02
C ILE A 648 19.28 8.07 10.79
N PRO A 649 19.77 9.30 10.51
CA PRO A 649 20.79 9.53 9.51
C PRO A 649 22.05 8.67 9.76
N GLY A 650 22.53 7.99 8.72
CA GLY A 650 23.81 7.27 8.75
C GLY A 650 23.80 5.89 9.40
N PHE A 651 22.68 5.41 9.95
CA PHE A 651 22.54 4.01 10.38
C PHE A 651 21.79 3.20 9.33
N TYR A 652 22.34 2.03 8.98
CA TYR A 652 21.82 1.16 7.93
C TYR A 652 21.30 -0.17 8.52
N PRO A 653 19.99 -0.30 8.80
CA PRO A 653 19.44 -1.45 9.51
C PRO A 653 19.68 -2.78 8.81
N ALA A 654 19.49 -2.85 7.49
CA ALA A 654 19.69 -4.07 6.71
C ALA A 654 21.13 -4.58 6.77
N HIS A 655 22.12 -3.69 6.67
CA HIS A 655 23.53 -4.03 6.78
C HIS A 655 23.89 -4.51 8.21
N TYR A 656 23.33 -3.86 9.23
CA TYR A 656 23.47 -4.30 10.61
C TYR A 656 22.87 -5.71 10.82
N ALA A 657 21.67 -5.95 10.28
CA ALA A 657 20.99 -7.23 10.38
C ALA A 657 21.77 -8.36 9.69
N ALA A 658 22.33 -8.13 8.50
CA ALA A 658 23.15 -9.11 7.80
C ALA A 658 24.42 -9.50 8.58
N SER A 659 25.00 -8.54 9.30
CA SER A 659 26.17 -8.78 10.17
C SER A 659 25.83 -9.47 11.50
N HIS A 660 24.53 -9.62 11.83
CA HIS A 660 24.06 -10.20 13.08
C HIS A 660 23.01 -11.30 12.82
N PRO A 661 23.42 -12.52 12.42
CA PRO A 661 22.49 -13.60 12.07
C PRO A 661 21.55 -14.03 13.20
N SER A 662 21.85 -13.70 14.46
CA SER A 662 20.93 -13.90 15.59
C SER A 662 19.62 -13.14 15.39
N LEU A 663 19.66 -11.96 14.78
CA LEU A 663 18.48 -11.14 14.50
C LEU A 663 17.54 -11.84 13.54
N ALA A 664 18.01 -12.79 12.72
CA ALA A 664 17.21 -13.60 11.80
C ALA A 664 16.23 -14.55 12.51
N LYS A 665 16.48 -14.90 13.77
CA LYS A 665 15.74 -15.94 14.53
C LYS A 665 14.46 -15.40 15.18
N LEU A 666 13.51 -16.30 15.45
CA LEU A 666 12.29 -15.97 16.19
C LEU A 666 12.54 -15.94 17.71
N PRO A 667 11.91 -15.02 18.47
CA PRO A 667 11.15 -13.86 17.99
C PRO A 667 12.08 -12.83 17.33
N TYR A 668 11.62 -12.21 16.24
CA TYR A 668 12.47 -11.28 15.50
C TYR A 668 12.74 -10.02 16.30
N GLU A 669 14.01 -9.71 16.46
CA GLU A 669 14.47 -8.51 17.14
C GLU A 669 14.72 -7.40 16.11
N ASN A 670 14.23 -6.19 16.38
CA ASN A 670 14.45 -5.04 15.52
C ASN A 670 15.94 -4.66 15.52
N ALA A 671 16.52 -4.50 14.32
CA ALA A 671 17.94 -4.19 14.14
C ALA A 671 18.37 -2.91 14.88
N TYR A 672 17.54 -1.86 14.85
CA TYR A 672 17.87 -0.62 15.53
C TYR A 672 17.77 -0.73 17.04
N ALA A 673 16.74 -1.42 17.56
CA ALA A 673 16.63 -1.68 18.99
C ALA A 673 17.81 -2.51 19.51
N HIS A 674 18.23 -3.54 18.75
CA HIS A 674 19.44 -4.32 19.09
C HIS A 674 20.70 -3.45 19.07
N PHE A 675 20.88 -2.61 18.06
CA PHE A 675 21.99 -1.65 17.97
C PHE A 675 22.06 -0.70 19.17
N LEU A 676 20.91 -0.20 19.65
CA LEU A 676 20.84 0.62 20.84
C LEU A 676 21.21 -0.15 22.11
N ARG A 677 20.70 -1.38 22.29
CA ARG A 677 21.04 -2.25 23.43
C ARG A 677 22.52 -2.60 23.47
N ALA A 678 23.14 -2.80 22.31
CA ALA A 678 24.56 -3.10 22.16
C ALA A 678 25.48 -1.89 22.39
N GLY A 679 24.94 -0.71 22.71
CA GLY A 679 25.73 0.49 22.98
C GLY A 679 26.24 1.19 21.72
N ARG A 680 25.51 1.07 20.59
CA ARG A 680 25.83 1.70 19.29
C ARG A 680 27.23 1.33 18.76
N PRO A 681 27.53 0.04 18.55
CA PRO A 681 28.84 -0.39 18.08
C PRO A 681 29.19 0.22 16.72
N SER A 682 30.44 0.64 16.54
CA SER A 682 30.94 1.05 15.23
C SER A 682 31.03 -0.14 14.28
N GLY A 683 30.89 0.13 12.99
CA GLY A 683 30.94 -0.88 11.93
C GLY A 683 30.48 -0.31 10.59
N PRO A 684 30.49 -1.12 9.52
CA PRO A 684 30.15 -0.66 8.17
C PRO A 684 28.67 -0.30 7.99
N TRP A 685 27.83 -0.58 9.00
CA TRP A 685 26.43 -0.16 9.11
C TRP A 685 26.24 1.24 9.73
N VAL A 686 27.31 1.95 10.07
CA VAL A 686 27.28 3.36 10.48
C VAL A 686 28.17 4.17 9.55
N ARG A 687 27.66 5.29 9.03
CA ARG A 687 28.41 6.26 8.24
C ARG A 687 28.30 7.64 8.84
N ASP A 688 29.37 8.40 8.71
CA ASP A 688 29.40 9.81 9.07
C ASP A 688 28.44 10.63 8.19
N VAL A 689 27.57 11.39 8.83
CA VAL A 689 26.64 12.33 8.16
C VAL A 689 26.99 13.76 8.51
N VAL A 690 27.16 14.60 7.49
CA VAL A 690 27.28 16.04 7.64
C VAL A 690 25.92 16.61 8.04
N GLN A 691 25.85 17.21 9.23
CA GLN A 691 24.60 17.82 9.73
C GLN A 691 24.54 19.30 9.34
N LEU A 692 23.54 19.66 8.54
CA LEU A 692 23.26 21.04 8.14
C LEU A 692 22.78 21.86 9.34
N LYS A 693 23.37 23.04 9.51
CA LYS A 693 23.03 23.98 10.59
C LYS A 693 22.37 25.23 10.02
N GLN A 694 21.35 25.74 10.70
CA GLN A 694 20.81 27.07 10.41
C GLN A 694 21.81 28.11 10.92
N SER A 695 22.48 28.80 10.01
CA SER A 695 23.43 29.87 10.33
C SER A 695 23.30 31.00 9.33
N ASP A 696 23.25 32.24 9.83
CA ASP A 696 23.21 33.43 8.99
C ASP A 696 24.56 33.70 8.30
N LYS A 697 25.66 33.13 8.81
CA LYS A 697 27.02 33.33 8.32
C LYS A 697 27.78 31.99 8.25
N PRO A 698 27.50 31.12 7.27
CA PRO A 698 28.35 29.97 7.02
C PRO A 698 29.75 30.47 6.61
N ALA A 699 30.80 29.77 7.06
CA ALA A 699 32.14 29.97 6.54
C ALA A 699 32.19 29.53 5.06
N VAL A 700 32.83 30.32 4.21
CA VAL A 700 33.05 30.00 2.79
C VAL A 700 34.56 29.98 2.58
N PRO A 701 35.22 28.81 2.55
CA PRO A 701 36.67 28.78 2.57
C PRO A 701 37.30 28.43 1.21
N LEU A 702 36.61 27.70 0.33
CA LEU A 702 37.09 27.47 -1.04
C LEU A 702 36.89 28.71 -1.92
N ARG A 703 37.84 28.96 -2.83
CA ARG A 703 37.70 30.02 -3.82
C ARG A 703 36.72 29.56 -4.88
N ASP A 704 35.80 30.44 -5.27
CA ASP A 704 34.80 30.16 -6.31
C ASP A 704 35.41 29.67 -7.64
N ALA A 705 36.64 30.08 -7.95
CA ALA A 705 37.39 29.65 -9.13
C ALA A 705 37.80 28.16 -9.11
N ASP A 706 37.93 27.56 -7.94
CA ASP A 706 38.34 26.15 -7.77
C ASP A 706 37.12 25.21 -7.75
N VAL A 707 35.90 25.74 -7.90
CA VAL A 707 34.64 24.98 -7.79
C VAL A 707 33.80 25.10 -9.05
N ALA A 708 33.34 23.95 -9.57
CA ALA A 708 32.34 23.89 -10.63
C ALA A 708 31.01 23.30 -10.14
N LEU A 709 29.91 23.68 -10.80
CA LEU A 709 28.61 23.08 -10.64
C LEU A 709 28.07 22.70 -12.03
N HIS A 710 28.10 21.41 -12.35
CA HIS A 710 27.47 20.86 -13.54
C HIS A 710 25.94 20.77 -13.34
N ILE A 711 25.19 21.46 -14.21
CA ILE A 711 23.72 21.49 -14.18
C ILE A 711 23.21 20.93 -15.51
N HIS A 712 22.63 19.73 -15.48
CA HIS A 712 21.96 19.17 -16.66
C HIS A 712 20.48 19.57 -16.71
N LEU A 713 20.11 20.38 -17.69
CA LEU A 713 18.75 20.91 -17.88
C LEU A 713 18.06 20.23 -19.07
N HIS A 714 17.53 19.03 -18.84
CA HIS A 714 16.56 18.41 -19.75
C HIS A 714 15.21 19.16 -19.73
N TYR A 715 14.81 19.65 -18.56
CA TYR A 715 13.62 20.49 -18.36
C TYR A 715 14.02 21.94 -18.04
N PRO A 716 14.04 22.84 -19.04
CA PRO A 716 14.60 24.19 -18.90
C PRO A 716 13.80 25.08 -17.95
N ASP A 717 12.52 24.78 -17.70
CA ASP A 717 11.67 25.54 -16.78
C ASP A 717 12.12 25.45 -15.31
N GLN A 718 13.03 24.52 -14.97
CA GLN A 718 13.61 24.41 -13.63
C GLN A 718 14.83 25.31 -13.41
N ALA A 719 15.38 25.93 -14.46
CA ALA A 719 16.59 26.75 -14.40
C ALA A 719 16.48 27.90 -13.39
N LEU A 720 15.33 28.60 -13.37
CA LEU A 720 15.09 29.73 -12.47
C LEU A 720 15.10 29.33 -10.99
N GLU A 721 14.51 28.19 -10.64
CA GLU A 721 14.49 27.71 -9.27
C GLU A 721 15.89 27.28 -8.80
N ILE A 722 16.65 26.62 -9.68
CA ILE A 722 18.06 26.25 -9.41
C ILE A 722 18.89 27.52 -9.17
N CYS A 723 18.79 28.53 -10.04
CA CYS A 723 19.46 29.82 -9.87
C CYS A 723 19.06 30.51 -8.55
N ARG A 724 17.76 30.50 -8.22
CA ARG A 724 17.25 31.04 -6.96
C ARG A 724 17.90 30.36 -5.75
N ARG A 725 18.01 29.03 -5.75
CA ARG A 725 18.62 28.28 -4.62
C ARG A 725 20.11 28.53 -4.49
N ILE A 726 20.84 28.63 -5.61
CA ILE A 726 22.26 29.01 -5.59
C ILE A 726 22.42 30.41 -4.97
N SER A 727 21.56 31.38 -5.34
CA SER A 727 21.69 32.77 -4.86
C SER A 727 21.43 32.96 -3.36
N LEU A 728 20.80 31.99 -2.68
CA LEU A 728 20.66 31.97 -1.21
C LEU A 728 22.00 31.79 -0.47
N ASN A 729 23.02 31.32 -1.19
CA ASN A 729 24.36 31.07 -0.68
C ASN A 729 25.29 32.23 -1.04
N ARG A 730 26.46 32.26 -0.42
CA ARG A 730 27.53 33.22 -0.75
C ARG A 730 28.39 32.75 -1.92
N SER A 731 28.66 31.45 -1.99
CA SER A 731 29.53 30.85 -3.01
C SER A 731 28.94 31.03 -4.42
N ARG A 732 29.82 31.28 -5.39
CA ARG A 732 29.48 31.49 -6.81
C ARG A 732 30.37 30.60 -7.70
N PRO A 733 30.19 29.26 -7.66
CA PRO A 733 30.96 28.33 -8.49
C PRO A 733 30.80 28.60 -9.99
N THR A 734 31.74 28.12 -10.79
CA THR A 734 31.59 28.11 -12.25
C THR A 734 30.46 27.18 -12.66
N LEU A 735 29.44 27.69 -13.35
CA LEU A 735 28.29 26.89 -13.80
C LEU A 735 28.59 26.27 -15.16
N LEU A 736 28.60 24.94 -15.21
CA LEU A 736 28.73 24.16 -16.44
C LEU A 736 27.37 23.58 -16.79
N ILE A 737 26.64 24.22 -17.70
CA ILE A 737 25.25 23.90 -17.99
C ILE A 737 25.17 23.07 -19.28
N THR A 738 24.57 21.89 -19.21
CA THR A 738 24.21 21.11 -20.40
C THR A 738 22.72 21.20 -20.67
N VAL A 739 22.33 21.42 -21.94
CA VAL A 739 20.94 21.39 -22.40
C VAL A 739 20.78 20.39 -23.55
N THR A 740 19.59 19.82 -23.70
CA THR A 740 19.33 18.78 -24.71
C THR A 740 18.98 19.30 -26.10
N GLU A 741 18.56 20.56 -26.19
CA GLU A 741 18.15 21.20 -27.45
C GLU A 741 18.70 22.62 -27.52
N THR A 742 19.05 23.06 -28.73
CA THR A 742 19.56 24.42 -28.97
C THR A 742 18.59 25.50 -28.50
N ILE A 743 17.27 25.27 -28.61
CA ILE A 743 16.25 26.22 -28.16
C ILE A 743 16.26 26.45 -26.65
N ASN A 744 16.78 25.49 -25.88
CA ASN A 744 16.86 25.58 -24.42
C ASN A 744 18.07 26.40 -23.94
N THR A 745 19.02 26.71 -24.82
CA THR A 745 20.19 27.54 -24.48
C THR A 745 19.78 28.97 -24.11
N SER A 746 18.80 29.55 -24.82
CA SER A 746 18.30 30.90 -24.55
C SER A 746 17.59 30.98 -23.20
N VAL A 747 16.76 29.98 -22.87
CA VAL A 747 16.05 29.89 -21.59
C VAL A 747 17.03 29.76 -20.43
N ALA A 748 18.05 28.91 -20.56
CA ALA A 748 19.10 28.78 -19.56
C ALA A 748 19.91 30.09 -19.42
N ALA A 749 20.33 30.70 -20.53
CA ALA A 749 21.07 31.96 -20.52
C ALA A 749 20.29 33.09 -19.85
N GLU A 750 18.98 33.20 -20.11
CA GLU A 750 18.10 34.18 -19.48
C GLU A 750 17.97 33.92 -17.97
N ALA A 751 17.74 32.66 -17.58
CA ALA A 751 17.55 32.28 -16.18
C ALA A 751 18.79 32.59 -15.31
N PHE A 752 20.00 32.42 -15.87
CA PHE A 752 21.26 32.67 -15.17
C PHE A 752 21.90 34.04 -15.51
N SER A 753 21.19 34.92 -16.23
CA SER A 753 21.70 36.23 -16.66
C SER A 753 22.17 37.14 -15.51
N ASN A 754 21.52 37.02 -14.34
CA ASN A 754 21.86 37.78 -13.13
C ASN A 754 22.83 37.03 -12.19
N TYR A 755 23.36 35.89 -12.61
CA TYR A 755 24.35 35.15 -11.84
C TYR A 755 25.70 35.87 -11.92
N SER A 756 26.32 36.10 -10.76
CA SER A 756 27.56 36.88 -10.67
C SER A 756 28.84 36.08 -10.93
N GLY A 757 28.75 34.75 -11.07
CA GLY A 757 29.88 33.87 -11.40
C GLY A 757 29.97 33.55 -12.90
N SER A 758 30.91 32.69 -13.28
CA SER A 758 31.09 32.26 -14.67
C SER A 758 30.03 31.23 -15.07
N VAL A 759 29.53 31.30 -16.30
CA VAL A 759 28.52 30.39 -16.86
C VAL A 759 28.94 29.95 -18.26
N GLU A 760 29.00 28.64 -18.48
CA GLU A 760 29.22 28.03 -19.79
C GLU A 760 28.06 27.10 -20.11
N ILE A 761 27.48 27.22 -21.31
CA ILE A 761 26.32 26.43 -21.74
C ILE A 761 26.71 25.61 -22.97
N ARG A 762 26.50 24.29 -22.92
CA ARG A 762 26.72 23.36 -24.05
C ARG A 762 25.44 22.61 -24.39
N VAL A 763 25.21 22.41 -25.68
CA VAL A 763 24.14 21.54 -26.17
C VAL A 763 24.69 20.13 -26.30
N VAL A 764 24.01 19.15 -25.71
CA VAL A 764 24.40 17.73 -25.75
C VAL A 764 23.20 16.87 -26.19
N PRO A 765 23.42 15.72 -26.84
CA PRO A 765 22.33 14.79 -27.16
C PRO A 765 21.58 14.33 -25.91
N ASN A 766 20.27 14.12 -26.03
CA ASN A 766 19.43 13.55 -24.96
C ASN A 766 19.65 12.03 -24.83
N LYS A 767 20.87 11.61 -24.47
CA LYS A 767 21.27 10.20 -24.37
C LYS A 767 21.99 9.94 -23.05
N GLY A 768 21.59 8.85 -22.37
CA GLY A 768 22.11 8.51 -21.04
C GLY A 768 21.55 9.36 -19.89
N ARG A 769 20.38 9.98 -20.08
CA ARG A 769 19.69 10.84 -19.10
C ARG A 769 20.62 11.92 -18.54
N ASP A 770 20.84 11.99 -17.23
CA ASP A 770 21.77 12.94 -16.61
C ASP A 770 23.23 12.44 -16.57
N ILE A 771 23.44 11.12 -16.53
CA ILE A 771 24.78 10.49 -16.45
C ILE A 771 25.59 10.71 -17.72
N GLY A 772 24.98 10.52 -18.90
CA GLY A 772 25.66 10.74 -20.18
C GLY A 772 26.20 12.18 -20.33
N PRO A 773 25.34 13.21 -20.19
CA PRO A 773 25.74 14.61 -20.15
C PRO A 773 26.81 14.92 -19.10
N PHE A 774 26.75 14.32 -17.91
CA PHE A 774 27.75 14.51 -16.87
C PHE A 774 29.12 13.93 -17.25
N LEU A 775 29.16 12.69 -17.75
CA LEU A 775 30.42 12.01 -18.09
C LEU A 775 31.04 12.52 -19.41
N CYS A 776 30.22 12.98 -20.36
CA CYS A 776 30.66 13.32 -21.70
C CYS A 776 30.62 14.84 -22.01
N GLY A 777 29.71 15.62 -21.43
CA GLY A 777 29.42 16.98 -21.89
C GLY A 777 30.51 18.03 -21.59
N PHE A 778 31.20 17.88 -20.47
CA PHE A 778 32.27 18.77 -20.00
C PHE A 778 33.51 17.99 -19.54
N LYS A 779 33.76 16.79 -20.07
CA LYS A 779 34.90 15.93 -19.70
C LYS A 779 36.23 16.68 -19.76
N ASP A 780 36.39 17.55 -20.76
CA ASP A 780 37.55 18.42 -21.00
C ASP A 780 37.78 19.50 -19.94
N ARG A 781 36.77 19.81 -19.11
CA ARG A 781 36.84 20.85 -18.07
C ARG A 781 36.93 20.30 -16.66
N MET A 782 36.71 18.99 -16.47
CA MET A 782 36.62 18.39 -15.13
C MET A 782 37.92 18.53 -14.33
N SER A 783 39.08 18.50 -14.99
CA SER A 783 40.39 18.63 -14.34
C SER A 783 40.73 20.05 -13.87
N ASP A 784 39.97 21.06 -14.31
CA ASP A 784 40.25 22.48 -14.00
C ASP A 784 39.85 22.86 -12.57
N PHE A 785 39.00 22.04 -11.94
CA PHE A 785 38.38 22.35 -10.65
C PHE A 785 38.83 21.36 -9.58
N GLU A 786 38.89 21.79 -8.33
CA GLU A 786 39.16 20.92 -7.18
C GLU A 786 37.90 20.14 -6.79
N VAL A 787 36.75 20.82 -6.80
CA VAL A 787 35.45 20.25 -6.41
C VAL A 787 34.44 20.50 -7.52
N ILE A 788 33.63 19.48 -7.83
CA ILE A 788 32.51 19.57 -8.76
C ILE A 788 31.20 19.13 -8.09
N GLY A 789 30.17 19.96 -8.22
CA GLY A 789 28.79 19.56 -7.97
C GLY A 789 28.12 19.04 -9.24
N HIS A 790 27.27 18.03 -9.13
CA HIS A 790 26.39 17.58 -10.19
C HIS A 790 24.93 17.63 -9.75
N ILE A 791 24.12 18.36 -10.51
CA ILE A 791 22.67 18.49 -10.32
C ILE A 791 22.00 18.36 -11.69
N HIS A 792 20.76 17.89 -11.73
CA HIS A 792 19.98 17.86 -12.96
C HIS A 792 18.52 18.25 -12.73
N SER A 793 17.84 18.66 -13.80
CA SER A 793 16.38 18.86 -13.77
C SER A 793 15.66 17.53 -13.68
N LYS A 794 14.60 17.42 -12.87
CA LYS A 794 13.84 16.18 -12.68
C LYS A 794 12.34 16.44 -12.80
N LYS A 795 11.68 15.76 -13.74
CA LYS A 795 10.21 15.59 -13.85
C LYS A 795 9.95 14.12 -14.15
N SER A 796 8.79 13.60 -13.77
CA SER A 796 8.34 12.27 -14.20
C SER A 796 7.05 12.44 -14.99
N MET A 797 6.88 11.65 -16.06
CA MET A 797 5.63 11.58 -16.81
C MET A 797 4.66 10.53 -16.24
N ASP A 798 5.17 9.55 -15.49
CA ASP A 798 4.43 8.33 -15.08
C ASP A 798 4.18 8.21 -13.57
N ILE A 799 4.64 9.18 -12.77
CA ILE A 799 4.44 9.22 -11.31
C ILE A 799 3.65 10.47 -10.96
N ALA A 800 2.73 10.38 -10.00
CA ALA A 800 1.98 11.53 -9.49
C ALA A 800 2.92 12.73 -9.23
N GLU A 801 2.58 13.88 -9.83
CA GLU A 801 3.45 15.07 -9.89
C GLU A 801 3.93 15.54 -8.50
N ASP A 802 3.11 15.31 -7.46
CA ASP A 802 3.40 15.67 -6.09
C ASP A 802 4.61 14.92 -5.50
N THR A 803 4.72 13.60 -5.69
CA THR A 803 5.82 12.78 -5.14
C THR A 803 7.17 13.17 -5.74
N VAL A 804 7.20 13.45 -7.05
CA VAL A 804 8.41 13.86 -7.77
C VAL A 804 8.83 15.26 -7.36
N SER A 805 7.86 16.14 -7.12
CA SER A 805 8.13 17.50 -6.65
C SER A 805 8.77 17.53 -5.27
N VAL A 806 8.29 16.70 -4.33
CA VAL A 806 8.85 16.56 -2.98
C VAL A 806 10.28 16.02 -3.05
N TRP A 807 10.54 14.97 -3.83
CA TRP A 807 11.87 14.41 -3.99
C TRP A 807 12.85 15.43 -4.60
N ARG A 808 12.45 16.12 -5.69
CA ARG A 808 13.29 17.15 -6.30
C ARG A 808 13.58 18.28 -5.30
N ASP A 809 12.55 18.78 -4.61
CA ASP A 809 12.70 19.88 -3.68
C ASP A 809 13.63 19.48 -2.50
N PHE A 810 13.56 18.22 -2.03
CA PHE A 810 14.50 17.62 -1.07
C PHE A 810 15.96 17.62 -1.57
N LEU A 811 16.23 17.10 -2.78
CA LEU A 811 17.60 17.03 -3.33
C LEU A 811 18.20 18.43 -3.49
N LEU A 812 17.46 19.34 -4.14
CA LEU A 812 17.94 20.69 -4.39
C LEU A 812 18.12 21.50 -3.10
N GLU A 813 17.30 21.26 -2.07
CA GLU A 813 17.41 21.99 -0.81
C GLU A 813 18.65 21.51 -0.04
N THR A 814 18.89 20.20 -0.07
CA THR A 814 20.01 19.56 0.60
C THR A 814 21.35 19.91 -0.05
N LEU A 815 21.39 20.16 -1.37
CA LEU A 815 22.64 20.40 -2.11
C LEU A 815 22.88 21.87 -2.49
N LEU A 816 21.84 22.60 -2.87
CA LEU A 816 21.98 23.99 -3.29
C LEU A 816 21.57 24.94 -2.16
N GLY A 817 20.34 24.83 -1.67
CA GLY A 817 19.90 25.64 -0.53
C GLY A 817 18.39 25.89 -0.49
N GLY A 818 17.94 26.40 0.65
CA GLY A 818 16.53 26.67 0.96
C GLY A 818 16.41 27.18 2.39
N ARG A 819 15.98 26.31 3.33
CA ARG A 819 16.07 26.55 4.77
C ARG A 819 17.51 26.65 5.26
N TYR A 820 18.42 25.97 4.58
CA TYR A 820 19.85 25.94 4.87
C TYR A 820 20.63 26.57 3.71
N LYS A 821 21.77 27.16 4.05
CA LYS A 821 22.80 27.55 3.08
C LYS A 821 23.68 26.34 2.78
N SER A 822 23.09 25.38 2.07
CA SER A 822 23.64 24.03 1.95
C SER A 822 24.91 24.00 1.10
N LEU A 823 24.92 24.70 -0.03
CA LEU A 823 26.11 24.82 -0.90
C LEU A 823 27.32 25.34 -0.12
N ASP A 824 27.15 26.44 0.63
CA ASP A 824 28.25 27.02 1.43
C ASP A 824 28.79 26.00 2.47
N GLN A 825 27.90 25.25 3.13
CA GLN A 825 28.28 24.26 4.14
C GLN A 825 28.97 23.03 3.55
N ILE A 826 28.56 22.59 2.36
CA ILE A 826 29.19 21.50 1.62
C ILE A 826 30.62 21.89 1.23
N LEU A 827 30.80 23.06 0.62
CA LEU A 827 32.12 23.53 0.22
C LEU A 827 33.05 23.72 1.43
N ALA A 828 32.51 24.21 2.55
CA ALA A 828 33.26 24.29 3.79
C ALA A 828 33.64 22.91 4.36
N ALA A 829 32.90 21.84 4.06
CA ALA A 829 33.25 20.48 4.46
C ALA A 829 34.42 19.93 3.62
N PHE A 830 34.45 20.21 2.31
CA PHE A 830 35.56 19.84 1.43
C PHE A 830 36.87 20.55 1.76
N ASP A 831 36.79 21.84 2.11
CA ASP A 831 37.98 22.61 2.55
C ASP A 831 38.59 22.04 3.84
N ARG A 832 37.75 21.74 4.84
CA ARG A 832 38.21 21.23 6.13
C ARG A 832 38.78 19.82 6.06
N ASN A 833 38.44 19.04 5.02
CA ASN A 833 38.86 17.65 4.90
C ASN A 833 39.36 17.33 3.48
N PRO A 834 40.69 17.34 3.26
CA PRO A 834 41.30 16.94 1.99
C PRO A 834 40.96 15.51 1.54
N GLU A 835 40.68 14.60 2.48
CA GLU A 835 40.29 13.21 2.21
C GLU A 835 38.80 13.06 1.87
N LEU A 836 37.99 14.12 1.95
CA LEU A 836 36.60 14.08 1.53
C LEU A 836 36.52 14.03 0.00
N GLY A 837 35.99 12.92 -0.51
CA GLY A 837 35.85 12.65 -1.94
C GLY A 837 34.45 12.87 -2.48
N LEU A 838 33.40 12.60 -1.70
CA LEU A 838 32.00 12.68 -2.15
C LEU A 838 31.06 13.09 -0.99
N ILE A 839 30.13 13.99 -1.28
CA ILE A 839 28.97 14.33 -0.45
C ILE A 839 27.68 14.16 -1.27
N TYR A 840 26.69 13.46 -0.73
CA TYR A 840 25.35 13.35 -1.33
C TYR A 840 24.22 13.38 -0.27
N PRO A 841 22.96 13.68 -0.66
CA PRO A 841 21.83 13.75 0.28
C PRO A 841 21.58 12.40 0.99
N GLU A 842 21.43 12.43 2.32
CA GLU A 842 21.07 11.24 3.09
C GLU A 842 19.61 10.85 2.79
N ASP A 843 19.44 9.73 2.09
CA ASP A 843 18.11 9.23 1.75
C ASP A 843 17.45 8.53 2.96
N PRO A 844 16.17 8.82 3.25
CA PRO A 844 15.45 8.12 4.31
C PRO A 844 15.21 6.63 4.02
N GLN A 845 15.38 6.20 2.76
CA GLN A 845 15.14 4.85 2.29
C GLN A 845 16.48 4.10 2.12
N SER A 846 16.60 2.89 2.68
CA SER A 846 17.70 1.94 2.40
C SER A 846 17.58 1.26 1.02
N VAL A 847 18.05 1.91 -0.06
CA VAL A 847 18.05 1.35 -1.41
C VAL A 847 19.32 0.50 -1.65
N GLY A 848 19.15 -0.77 -2.04
CA GLY A 848 20.26 -1.66 -2.40
C GLY A 848 20.56 -1.72 -3.90
N TRP A 849 21.16 -2.83 -4.33
CA TRP A 849 21.51 -3.08 -5.74
C TRP A 849 20.33 -3.33 -6.67
N THR A 850 19.26 -3.95 -6.17
CA THR A 850 18.11 -4.37 -6.98
C THR A 850 18.56 -5.13 -8.23
N ASP A 851 18.02 -4.86 -9.43
CA ASP A 851 18.38 -5.58 -10.66
C ASP A 851 19.75 -5.15 -11.24
N ASN A 852 20.50 -4.27 -10.56
CA ASN A 852 21.72 -3.66 -11.08
C ASN A 852 23.00 -4.39 -10.67
N PHE A 853 22.94 -5.34 -9.74
CA PHE A 853 24.15 -6.03 -9.23
C PHE A 853 24.98 -6.66 -10.36
N ASP A 854 24.31 -7.38 -11.28
CA ASP A 854 24.97 -8.05 -12.40
C ASP A 854 25.57 -7.05 -13.40
N VAL A 855 24.86 -5.95 -13.66
CA VAL A 855 25.34 -4.88 -14.55
C VAL A 855 26.56 -4.20 -13.93
N ALA A 856 26.50 -3.88 -12.64
CA ALA A 856 27.60 -3.26 -11.91
C ALA A 856 28.84 -4.15 -11.87
N THR A 857 28.67 -5.44 -11.64
CA THR A 857 29.77 -6.43 -11.64
C THR A 857 30.47 -6.49 -12.99
N ARG A 858 29.74 -6.36 -14.10
CA ARG A 858 30.34 -6.31 -15.45
C ARG A 858 31.10 -5.01 -15.72
N ILE A 859 30.66 -3.89 -15.16
CA ILE A 859 31.29 -2.56 -15.36
C ILE A 859 32.49 -2.37 -14.43
N ALA A 860 32.50 -3.00 -13.25
CA ALA A 860 33.51 -2.81 -12.21
C ALA A 860 34.97 -2.84 -12.71
N PRO A 861 35.41 -3.79 -13.58
CA PRO A 861 36.77 -3.79 -14.10
C PRO A 861 37.11 -2.54 -14.94
N ARG A 862 36.14 -1.99 -15.70
CA ARG A 862 36.34 -0.80 -16.55
C ARG A 862 36.61 0.45 -15.72
N VAL A 863 36.08 0.51 -14.50
CA VAL A 863 36.31 1.61 -13.54
C VAL A 863 37.39 1.29 -12.51
N GLY A 864 38.14 0.20 -12.71
CA GLY A 864 39.28 -0.18 -11.88
C GLY A 864 38.93 -0.82 -10.54
N LEU A 865 37.72 -1.37 -10.39
CA LEU A 865 37.30 -2.10 -9.19
C LEU A 865 37.54 -3.61 -9.36
N SER A 866 38.11 -4.26 -8.33
CA SER A 866 38.33 -5.71 -8.30
C SER A 866 37.08 -6.51 -7.90
N SER A 867 36.17 -5.90 -7.15
CA SER A 867 34.92 -6.51 -6.67
C SER A 867 33.88 -5.45 -6.36
N VAL A 868 32.62 -5.85 -6.37
CA VAL A 868 31.47 -5.01 -6.00
C VAL A 868 30.98 -5.43 -4.61
N PRO A 869 30.78 -4.51 -3.66
CA PRO A 869 30.31 -4.86 -2.31
C PRO A 869 28.85 -5.31 -2.34
N GLU A 870 28.48 -6.18 -1.39
CA GLU A 870 27.09 -6.68 -1.24
C GLU A 870 26.12 -5.56 -0.81
N PHE A 871 26.56 -4.70 0.13
CA PHE A 871 25.80 -3.56 0.61
C PHE A 871 26.37 -2.27 0.04
N ILE A 872 25.48 -1.42 -0.49
CA ILE A 872 25.85 -0.13 -1.05
C ILE A 872 24.97 0.98 -0.55
N GLU A 873 25.54 2.17 -0.64
CA GLU A 873 24.92 3.44 -0.35
C GLU A 873 25.31 4.42 -1.44
N PHE A 874 24.35 5.18 -1.97
CA PHE A 874 24.56 5.96 -3.18
C PHE A 874 23.70 7.21 -3.28
N PRO A 875 24.09 8.21 -4.10
CA PRO A 875 23.31 9.42 -4.32
C PRO A 875 22.01 9.08 -5.06
N VAL A 876 20.92 8.81 -4.35
CA VAL A 876 19.63 8.47 -4.95
C VAL A 876 19.10 9.66 -5.76
N GLY A 877 19.07 9.52 -7.09
CA GLY A 877 18.81 10.59 -8.05
C GLY A 877 20.07 11.22 -8.64
N ASN A 878 21.24 10.60 -8.49
CA ASN A 878 22.53 10.98 -9.05
C ASN A 878 22.93 12.46 -8.86
N MET A 879 22.57 13.08 -7.73
CA MET A 879 22.96 14.45 -7.39
C MET A 879 23.90 14.48 -6.19
N PHE A 880 25.06 15.12 -6.35
CA PHE A 880 26.13 15.09 -5.34
C PHE A 880 27.17 16.21 -5.55
N PHE A 881 28.10 16.36 -4.61
CA PHE A 881 29.36 17.08 -4.78
C PHE A 881 30.52 16.12 -4.59
N ALA A 882 31.55 16.23 -5.42
CA ALA A 882 32.72 15.37 -5.37
C ALA A 882 34.01 16.14 -5.60
N ARG A 883 35.11 15.64 -5.02
CA ARG A 883 36.46 16.06 -5.40
C ARG A 883 36.78 15.44 -6.76
N THR A 884 37.26 16.25 -7.70
CA THR A 884 37.48 15.81 -9.10
C THR A 884 38.49 14.65 -9.18
N LYS A 885 39.53 14.68 -8.35
CA LYS A 885 40.50 13.58 -8.20
C LYS A 885 39.88 12.26 -7.75
N ALA A 886 38.84 12.31 -6.90
CA ALA A 886 38.15 11.12 -6.42
C ALA A 886 37.31 10.45 -7.52
N LEU A 887 36.90 11.20 -8.54
CA LEU A 887 36.19 10.69 -9.72
C LEU A 887 37.12 10.35 -10.90
N SER A 888 38.44 10.43 -10.72
CA SER A 888 39.40 10.25 -11.83
C SER A 888 39.26 8.92 -12.56
N ARG A 889 38.97 7.83 -11.85
CA ARG A 889 38.73 6.51 -12.46
C ARG A 889 37.44 6.45 -13.26
N LEU A 890 36.39 7.17 -12.82
CA LEU A 890 35.11 7.23 -13.53
C LEU A 890 35.26 8.00 -14.85
N PHE A 891 35.94 9.15 -14.85
CA PHE A 891 36.22 9.90 -16.08
C PHE A 891 37.28 9.25 -16.96
N GLY A 892 38.24 8.52 -16.36
CA GLY A 892 39.30 7.77 -17.04
C GLY A 892 38.84 6.46 -17.68
N ALA A 893 37.64 5.97 -17.37
CA ALA A 893 37.02 4.79 -17.99
C ALA A 893 36.50 5.05 -19.43
N GLU A 894 36.61 6.30 -19.90
CA GLU A 894 36.29 6.75 -21.25
C GLU A 894 34.91 6.28 -21.74
N PHE A 895 33.87 6.55 -20.96
CA PHE A 895 32.50 6.35 -21.41
C PHE A 895 32.15 7.27 -22.58
N GLU A 896 31.54 6.70 -23.60
CA GLU A 896 31.01 7.41 -24.76
C GLU A 896 29.48 7.37 -24.77
N LEU A 897 28.84 8.28 -25.51
CA LEU A 897 27.37 8.28 -25.63
C LEU A 897 26.82 6.97 -26.22
N SER A 898 27.62 6.22 -26.97
CA SER A 898 27.30 4.91 -27.53
C SER A 898 27.14 3.80 -26.47
N ASP A 899 27.74 3.96 -25.29
CA ASP A 899 27.65 2.99 -24.18
C ASP A 899 26.26 2.98 -23.51
N PHE A 900 25.48 4.04 -23.68
CA PHE A 900 24.18 4.19 -23.02
C PHE A 900 23.02 3.70 -23.91
N PRO A 901 22.00 3.04 -23.33
CA PRO A 901 20.85 2.55 -24.08
C PRO A 901 20.04 3.69 -24.70
N GLU A 902 19.37 3.40 -25.82
CA GLU A 902 18.36 4.28 -26.42
C GLU A 902 17.08 4.26 -25.57
N GLU A 903 16.31 5.35 -25.60
CA GLU A 903 15.00 5.40 -24.94
C GLU A 903 13.96 4.57 -25.73
N PRO A 904 13.00 3.91 -25.06
CA PRO A 904 12.72 3.94 -23.62
C PRO A 904 13.67 3.04 -22.81
N VAL A 905 14.34 3.61 -21.82
CA VAL A 905 15.23 2.88 -20.91
C VAL A 905 14.43 2.29 -19.75
N ALA A 906 14.67 1.01 -19.43
CA ALA A 906 14.06 0.34 -18.29
C ALA A 906 14.28 1.11 -16.97
N TYR A 907 13.31 1.01 -16.06
CA TYR A 907 13.34 1.74 -14.79
C TYR A 907 14.48 1.31 -13.86
N ASP A 908 14.98 0.09 -14.02
CA ASP A 908 16.09 -0.46 -13.24
C ASP A 908 16.87 -1.50 -14.08
N GLY A 909 18.01 -1.98 -13.59
CA GLY A 909 18.81 -3.01 -14.28
C GLY A 909 19.57 -2.51 -15.51
N THR A 910 19.92 -1.23 -15.55
CA THR A 910 20.62 -0.60 -16.69
C THR A 910 21.98 -0.03 -16.28
N ILE A 911 22.84 0.22 -17.27
CA ILE A 911 24.18 0.81 -17.04
C ILE A 911 24.10 2.16 -16.30
N LEU A 912 23.04 2.93 -16.53
CA LEU A 912 22.82 4.22 -15.88
C LEU A 912 22.69 4.04 -14.35
N HIS A 913 21.75 3.20 -13.93
CA HIS A 913 21.47 2.89 -12.53
C HIS A 913 22.63 2.16 -11.84
N ALA A 914 23.40 1.36 -12.58
CA ALA A 914 24.62 0.74 -12.07
C ALA A 914 25.75 1.75 -11.81
N LEU A 915 25.97 2.72 -12.72
CA LEU A 915 26.99 3.76 -12.55
C LEU A 915 26.67 4.73 -11.39
N GLU A 916 25.41 5.11 -11.24
CA GLU A 916 24.92 5.88 -10.09
C GLU A 916 25.30 5.18 -8.77
N ARG A 917 25.01 3.88 -8.67
CA ARG A 917 25.29 3.04 -7.50
C ARG A 917 26.78 2.75 -7.26
N LEU A 918 27.59 2.66 -8.33
CA LEU A 918 29.03 2.43 -8.25
C LEU A 918 29.84 3.67 -7.87
N THR A 919 29.31 4.87 -8.09
CA THR A 919 30.06 6.13 -7.88
C THR A 919 30.71 6.24 -6.48
N PRO A 920 29.99 5.98 -5.38
CA PRO A 920 30.57 5.96 -4.03
C PRO A 920 31.63 4.87 -3.83
N VAL A 921 31.40 3.68 -4.38
CA VAL A 921 32.33 2.53 -4.30
C VAL A 921 33.65 2.89 -4.99
N ILE A 922 33.59 3.53 -6.15
CA ILE A 922 34.77 4.02 -6.89
C ILE A 922 35.55 5.04 -6.06
N VAL A 923 34.85 5.95 -5.39
CA VAL A 923 35.48 7.00 -4.56
C VAL A 923 36.17 6.40 -3.33
N GLU A 924 35.52 5.45 -2.65
CA GLU A 924 36.08 4.77 -1.48
C GLU A 924 37.30 3.92 -1.85
N ASP A 925 37.24 3.16 -2.94
CA ASP A 925 38.37 2.34 -3.42
C ASP A 925 39.54 3.21 -3.93
N ALA A 926 39.28 4.45 -4.35
CA ALA A 926 40.30 5.44 -4.66
C ALA A 926 40.97 6.06 -3.41
N GLY A 927 40.58 5.63 -2.20
CA GLY A 927 41.16 6.07 -0.93
C GLY A 927 40.56 7.36 -0.37
N TYR A 928 39.40 7.80 -0.89
CA TYR A 928 38.70 8.99 -0.39
C TYR A 928 37.50 8.62 0.47
N SER A 929 37.19 9.46 1.45
CA SER A 929 36.01 9.32 2.29
C SER A 929 34.74 9.81 1.58
N VAL A 930 33.62 9.14 1.86
CA VAL A 930 32.30 9.47 1.34
C VAL A 930 31.36 9.74 2.50
N LYS A 931 30.69 10.91 2.48
CA LYS A 931 29.75 11.31 3.54
C LYS A 931 28.38 11.60 2.96
N ALA A 932 27.33 11.26 3.70
CA ALA A 932 26.00 11.76 3.40
C ALA A 932 25.79 13.13 4.07
N ILE A 933 24.79 13.88 3.65
CA ILE A 933 24.41 15.16 4.26
C ILE A 933 22.91 15.18 4.59
N HIS A 934 22.59 15.62 5.81
CA HIS A 934 21.23 15.67 6.32
C HIS A 934 20.97 17.01 7.01
N GLY A 935 19.74 17.50 6.96
CA GLY A 935 19.30 18.66 7.73
C GLY A 935 17.88 18.45 8.22
N ARG A 936 17.61 18.85 9.47
CA ARG A 936 16.29 18.67 10.08
C ARG A 936 15.18 19.28 9.23
N GLY A 937 14.10 18.53 9.04
CA GLY A 937 12.96 18.84 8.20
C GLY A 937 13.16 18.53 6.70
N LEU A 938 14.31 18.01 6.28
CA LEU A 938 14.57 17.58 4.90
C LEU A 938 14.32 16.08 4.78
N THR A 939 13.27 15.68 4.08
CA THR A 939 12.92 14.29 3.80
C THR A 939 12.05 14.19 2.54
N ARG A 940 11.84 12.97 2.03
CA ARG A 940 11.00 12.68 0.85
C ARG A 940 10.03 11.50 1.04
#